data_AF-A0A674NBV6-F1
#
_entry.id   AF-A0A674NBV6-F1
#
_cell.length_a   1.000
_cell.length_b   1.000
_cell.length_c   1.000
_cell.angle_alpha   90.00
_cell.angle_beta   90.00
_cell.angle_gamma   90.00
#
_symmetry.space_group_name_H-M   'P 1'
#
loop_
_entity.id
_entity.type
_entity.pdbx_description
1 polymer ?
#
loop_
_entity_poly.entity_id
_entity_poly.type
_entity_poly.pdbx_seq_one_letter_code
_entity_poly.pdbx_strand_id
1 'polypeptide(L)'
;MAQVRSLHVSIGMITISGGSLLLLVHNYASSPEKAFIPNTALGILLLIIAVLLAYAGIRRSLSHGRLFATLCLTLSALWCGSGLVYILAGQNVLQPLELRSALIPGLAAFTLALLIIGSVAVIEKKTVLFLIAVGISLACAHQIAGLVAAGFGQSATAANYLLVCLLGVYFGFGRLLSTITHGKVVPPGTSRQSKTGVKTEQNQGCSDVASVGLVMNLLSASILACPLLGVVPTLFVGHVPWLWTAGVFQLGACVLLYRAMDTLGATFYGFAALLKFAEGYSALLTFYGIQTDSPVPFPVVFSLLFFTLALFSFQKSFLEGLYHLFFVAYCIALAVEPQGFFQAGTQGVQGAIFVVSAGMLSLTAYNMVSTSMVPTGSGYFKALVSRLQKITLRAQDKEQHSPYLGYSKYADAEVLGHACSVLAAFAMTATLGDRNPLSVLVLPWVVVAGGALQLLCGSVAFSRGKSLESTVFILYGMMWTVWGLTRYAGLYGETRGLNLAVGIIGFILFNSLVIVAAMFLNLAWFAYALTFQLILISFLLDALGVLPFGYDIGVTILFGVVSFYCFLAHLFNSTFQVPQIPLGKPLIKLSGIGGGSKVCPHLPARKASSVQQIAEIMKNGGICGMPTDTVYVLVAACNRPEAVVKAYNVKKAAQDRPMSMWISSIKQLEPVRHLLSPLLLDFMEAAWPSSISMVIPRGPWMDIFGLGDAAKHIGTPQSIAIRNPDCTVATYLISQVGPIAVTSANPTGEADTTHHNQLYAKLGNKVRGMFVILIIFSVGSSGITLGQVDGVFVMGPPQRTLRPRWLTVRRSNGPHWFLQSGNYS
;
A
#
# COMPACT_ATOMS: atom_id res chain seq x y z
N MET A 1 3.92 -3.92 -22.57
CA MET A 1 4.17 -3.74 -21.11
C MET A 1 5.65 -3.78 -20.71
N ALA A 2 6.50 -4.67 -21.25
CA ALA A 2 7.95 -4.64 -20.95
C ALA A 2 8.64 -3.31 -21.33
N GLN A 3 8.11 -2.62 -22.34
CA GLN A 3 8.60 -1.31 -22.82
C GLN A 3 8.35 -0.16 -21.83
N VAL A 4 7.19 -0.13 -21.14
CA VAL A 4 6.85 0.91 -20.14
C VAL A 4 7.68 0.74 -18.85
N ARG A 5 7.98 -0.51 -18.47
CA ARG A 5 8.87 -0.83 -17.33
C ARG A 5 10.33 -0.42 -17.58
N SER A 6 10.75 -0.36 -18.85
CA SER A 6 12.09 0.09 -19.26
C SER A 6 12.29 1.59 -19.04
N LEU A 7 11.25 2.39 -19.32
CA LEU A 7 11.35 3.86 -19.31
C LEU A 7 11.66 4.43 -17.92
N HIS A 8 11.05 3.90 -16.86
CA HIS A 8 11.25 4.37 -15.48
C HIS A 8 12.70 4.20 -14.99
N VAL A 9 13.40 3.19 -15.51
CA VAL A 9 14.81 2.95 -15.19
C VAL A 9 15.69 3.98 -15.88
N SER A 10 15.41 4.26 -17.15
CA SER A 10 16.09 5.33 -17.89
C SER A 10 15.84 6.68 -17.25
N ILE A 11 14.59 6.99 -16.88
CA ILE A 11 14.24 8.22 -16.15
C ILE A 11 15.05 8.30 -14.86
N GLY A 12 15.03 7.28 -14.01
CA GLY A 12 15.79 7.30 -12.75
C GLY A 12 17.30 7.49 -12.96
N MET A 13 17.92 6.82 -13.94
CA MET A 13 19.35 6.98 -14.24
C MET A 13 19.69 8.38 -14.78
N ILE A 14 18.86 8.93 -15.66
CA ILE A 14 19.03 10.28 -16.20
C ILE A 14 18.82 11.32 -15.09
N THR A 15 17.85 11.13 -14.20
CA THR A 15 17.63 12.01 -13.04
C THR A 15 18.81 11.95 -12.07
N ILE A 16 19.38 10.76 -11.81
CA ILE A 16 20.61 10.63 -11.02
C ILE A 16 21.77 11.41 -11.68
N SER A 17 21.88 11.29 -13.00
CA SER A 17 22.88 12.04 -13.77
C SER A 17 22.67 13.55 -13.67
N GLY A 18 21.42 14.02 -13.78
CA GLY A 18 21.08 15.44 -13.70
C GLY A 18 21.40 16.05 -12.34
N GLY A 19 21.08 15.36 -11.24
CA GLY A 19 21.44 15.81 -9.89
C GLY A 19 22.95 15.79 -9.65
N SER A 20 23.64 14.78 -10.18
CA SER A 20 25.11 14.72 -10.12
C SER A 20 25.76 15.82 -10.93
N LEU A 21 25.25 16.13 -12.13
CA LEU A 21 25.73 17.24 -12.95
C LEU A 21 25.56 18.59 -12.24
N LEU A 22 24.40 18.80 -11.61
CA LEU A 22 24.11 20.02 -10.86
C LEU A 22 25.12 20.23 -9.72
N LEU A 23 25.36 19.18 -8.92
CA LEU A 23 26.32 19.22 -7.80
C LEU A 23 27.77 19.28 -8.29
N LEU A 24 28.09 18.65 -9.41
CA LEU A 24 29.39 18.78 -10.09
C LEU A 24 29.65 20.24 -10.44
N VAL A 25 28.73 20.89 -11.17
CA VAL A 25 28.89 22.28 -11.60
C VAL A 25 28.98 23.21 -10.39
N HIS A 26 28.16 22.99 -9.37
CA HIS A 26 28.23 23.79 -8.15
C HIS A 26 29.60 23.68 -7.47
N ASN A 27 30.11 22.46 -7.24
CA ASN A 27 31.38 22.27 -6.52
C ASN A 27 32.61 22.64 -7.37
N TYR A 28 32.53 22.55 -8.70
CA TYR A 28 33.65 22.89 -9.58
C TYR A 28 33.72 24.39 -9.91
N ALA A 29 32.58 25.03 -10.15
CA ALA A 29 32.53 26.42 -10.62
C ALA A 29 32.42 27.46 -9.49
N SER A 30 32.07 27.05 -8.26
CA SER A 30 32.00 27.97 -7.14
C SER A 30 33.39 28.28 -6.60
N SER A 31 33.67 29.56 -6.37
CA SER A 31 34.84 30.01 -5.62
C SER A 31 34.49 30.16 -4.13
N PRO A 32 35.49 30.21 -3.23
CA PRO A 32 35.25 30.49 -1.81
C PRO A 32 34.48 31.79 -1.55
N GLU A 33 34.57 32.76 -2.47
CA GLU A 33 33.98 34.09 -2.36
C GLU A 33 32.61 34.22 -3.03
N LYS A 34 32.31 33.39 -4.04
CA LYS A 34 31.06 33.47 -4.79
C LYS A 34 30.60 32.10 -5.30
N ALA A 35 29.44 31.66 -4.81
CA ALA A 35 28.76 30.50 -5.36
C ALA A 35 28.30 30.80 -6.80
N PHE A 36 28.65 29.92 -7.74
CA PHE A 36 28.23 30.05 -9.15
C PHE A 36 26.72 29.91 -9.30
N ILE A 37 26.13 28.95 -8.56
CA ILE A 37 24.69 28.78 -8.43
C ILE A 37 24.30 29.30 -7.03
N PRO A 38 23.40 30.28 -6.92
CA PRO A 38 22.89 30.74 -5.63
C PRO A 38 22.30 29.57 -4.82
N ASN A 39 22.55 29.53 -3.52
CA ASN A 39 22.11 28.43 -2.63
C ASN A 39 20.60 28.15 -2.72
N THR A 40 19.77 29.21 -2.79
CA THR A 40 18.31 29.07 -2.98
C THR A 40 17.98 28.34 -4.29
N ALA A 41 18.61 28.73 -5.40
CA ALA A 41 18.38 28.11 -6.71
C ALA A 41 18.86 26.65 -6.73
N LEU A 42 20.04 26.38 -6.16
CA LEU A 42 20.58 25.03 -6.02
C LEU A 42 19.60 24.13 -5.25
N GLY A 43 19.09 24.61 -4.10
CA GLY A 43 18.18 23.85 -3.28
C GLY A 43 16.83 23.55 -3.95
N ILE A 44 16.25 24.51 -4.67
CA ILE A 44 15.01 24.31 -5.45
C ILE A 44 15.23 23.27 -6.57
N LEU A 45 16.34 23.36 -7.30
CA LEU A 45 16.66 22.39 -8.35
C LEU A 45 16.86 20.98 -7.79
N LEU A 46 17.53 20.85 -6.64
CA LEU A 46 17.69 19.56 -5.94
C LEU A 46 16.33 18.98 -5.51
N LEU A 47 15.38 19.80 -5.04
CA LEU A 47 14.04 19.35 -4.70
C LEU A 47 13.27 18.80 -5.90
N ILE A 48 13.32 19.50 -7.04
CA ILE A 48 12.68 19.04 -8.28
C ILE A 48 13.25 17.68 -8.70
N ILE A 49 14.58 17.54 -8.69
CA ILE A 49 15.27 16.30 -9.02
C ILE A 49 14.91 15.19 -8.03
N ALA A 50 14.85 15.51 -6.72
CA ALA A 50 14.45 14.57 -5.68
C ALA A 50 13.04 14.02 -5.93
N VAL A 51 12.06 14.85 -6.28
CA VAL A 51 10.68 14.42 -6.56
C VAL A 51 10.62 13.48 -7.78
N LEU A 52 11.33 13.81 -8.86
CA LEU A 52 11.41 12.94 -10.04
C LEU A 52 12.04 11.58 -9.72
N LEU A 53 13.06 11.57 -8.86
CA LEU A 53 13.73 10.35 -8.43
C LEU A 53 12.86 9.50 -7.50
N ALA A 54 12.12 10.14 -6.59
CA ALA A 54 11.11 9.47 -5.76
C ALA A 54 10.03 8.81 -6.63
N TYR A 55 9.53 9.52 -7.64
CA TYR A 55 8.55 8.97 -8.58
C TYR A 55 9.07 7.70 -9.29
N ALA A 56 10.31 7.74 -9.80
CA ALA A 56 10.95 6.57 -10.42
C ALA A 56 11.11 5.40 -9.43
N GLY A 57 11.51 5.69 -8.19
CA GLY A 57 11.64 4.71 -7.11
C GLY A 57 10.31 4.05 -6.74
N ILE A 58 9.27 4.83 -6.46
CA ILE A 58 7.93 4.36 -6.06
C ILE A 58 7.31 3.48 -7.15
N ARG A 59 7.39 3.91 -8.42
CA ARG A 59 6.87 3.12 -9.55
C ARG A 59 7.57 1.76 -9.68
N ARG A 60 8.83 1.67 -9.26
CA ARG A 60 9.64 0.44 -9.38
C ARG A 60 9.61 -0.44 -8.13
N SER A 61 9.36 0.12 -6.95
CA SER A 61 9.22 -0.62 -5.67
C SER A 61 8.15 -1.73 -5.73
N LEU A 62 7.22 -1.65 -6.69
CA LEU A 62 6.20 -2.68 -6.97
C LEU A 62 6.64 -3.70 -8.05
N SER A 63 7.91 -3.77 -8.43
CA SER A 63 8.44 -4.57 -9.56
C SER A 63 9.79 -5.27 -9.26
N HIS A 64 10.33 -6.07 -10.18
CA HIS A 64 11.57 -6.89 -10.00
C HIS A 64 12.90 -6.10 -9.84
N GLY A 65 12.84 -4.79 -9.59
CA GLY A 65 13.99 -3.87 -9.55
C GLY A 65 14.37 -3.37 -8.17
N ARG A 66 14.35 -4.27 -7.18
CA ARG A 66 14.34 -3.97 -5.75
C ARG A 66 15.42 -3.01 -5.26
N LEU A 67 16.69 -3.38 -5.47
CA LEU A 67 17.84 -2.58 -5.04
C LEU A 67 17.97 -1.22 -5.76
N PHE A 68 17.51 -1.11 -7.01
CA PHE A 68 17.49 0.18 -7.71
C PHE A 68 16.43 1.12 -7.13
N ALA A 69 15.26 0.60 -6.76
CA ALA A 69 14.22 1.41 -6.11
C ALA A 69 14.71 1.96 -4.77
N THR A 70 15.39 1.13 -3.96
CA THR A 70 16.03 1.56 -2.71
C THR A 70 17.08 2.65 -2.96
N LEU A 71 17.94 2.50 -3.98
CA LEU A 71 18.93 3.52 -4.35
C LEU A 71 18.25 4.85 -4.73
N CYS A 72 17.25 4.82 -5.62
CA CYS A 72 16.54 6.03 -6.04
C CYS A 72 15.87 6.75 -4.87
N LEU A 73 15.19 6.01 -3.99
CA LEU A 73 14.53 6.61 -2.82
C LEU A 73 15.53 7.15 -1.80
N THR A 74 16.66 6.48 -1.61
CA THR A 74 17.75 6.96 -0.74
C THR A 74 18.35 8.26 -1.26
N LEU A 75 18.66 8.33 -2.56
CA LEU A 75 19.20 9.53 -3.18
C LEU A 75 18.20 10.68 -3.23
N SER A 76 16.91 10.36 -3.42
CA SER A 76 15.84 11.33 -3.34
C SER A 76 15.76 11.97 -1.96
N ALA A 77 15.87 11.18 -0.89
CA ALA A 77 15.91 11.70 0.47
C ALA A 77 17.17 12.54 0.74
N LEU A 78 18.34 12.10 0.27
CA LEU A 78 19.59 12.87 0.38
C LEU A 78 19.43 14.27 -0.22
N TRP A 79 18.98 14.35 -1.47
CA TRP A 79 18.84 15.63 -2.18
C TRP A 79 17.68 16.48 -1.68
N CYS A 80 16.61 15.85 -1.18
CA CYS A 80 15.52 16.57 -0.53
C CYS A 80 15.99 17.27 0.75
N GLY A 81 16.68 16.55 1.63
CA GLY A 81 17.21 17.11 2.87
C GLY A 81 18.27 18.17 2.62
N SER A 82 19.27 17.88 1.78
CA SER A 82 20.32 18.87 1.46
C SER A 82 19.75 20.09 0.74
N GLY A 83 18.78 19.90 -0.17
CA GLY A 83 18.16 20.98 -0.92
C GLY A 83 17.42 21.96 -0.02
N LEU A 84 16.69 21.46 0.97
CA LEU A 84 16.05 22.30 1.99
C LEU A 84 17.06 23.05 2.85
N VAL A 85 18.17 22.42 3.26
CA VAL A 85 19.25 23.11 4.00
C VAL A 85 19.86 24.25 3.16
N TYR A 86 20.11 24.02 1.86
CA TYR A 86 20.59 25.08 0.97
C TYR A 86 19.59 26.22 0.78
N ILE A 87 18.28 25.93 0.77
CA ILE A 87 17.24 26.97 0.76
C ILE A 87 17.32 27.81 2.02
N LEU A 88 17.40 27.19 3.21
CA LEU A 88 17.52 27.93 4.46
C LEU A 88 18.78 28.80 4.52
N ALA A 89 19.91 28.29 4.02
CA ALA A 89 21.14 29.07 3.90
C ALA A 89 21.01 30.22 2.89
N GLY A 90 20.36 29.99 1.75
CA GLY A 90 20.14 31.02 0.74
C GLY A 90 19.14 32.12 1.15
N GLN A 91 18.23 31.82 2.08
CA GLN A 91 17.31 32.78 2.70
C GLN A 91 17.90 33.45 3.96
N ASN A 92 19.18 33.22 4.27
CA ASN A 92 19.86 33.73 5.47
C ASN A 92 19.19 33.33 6.80
N VAL A 93 18.44 32.23 6.81
CA VAL A 93 17.93 31.62 8.06
C VAL A 93 19.07 30.91 8.79
N LEU A 94 20.03 30.36 8.04
CA LEU A 94 21.25 29.75 8.57
C LEU A 94 22.44 30.68 8.38
N GLN A 95 23.25 30.85 9.41
CA GLN A 95 24.51 31.56 9.28
C GLN A 95 25.51 30.73 8.45
N PRO A 96 26.47 31.36 7.73
CA PRO A 96 27.47 30.63 6.94
C PRO A 96 28.27 29.61 7.76
N LEU A 97 28.54 29.91 9.04
CA LEU A 97 29.26 29.03 9.95
C LEU A 97 28.42 27.81 10.38
N GLU A 98 27.10 27.93 10.38
CA GLU A 98 26.15 26.88 10.76
C GLU A 98 25.86 25.89 9.63
N LEU A 99 26.10 26.29 8.37
CA LEU A 99 25.88 25.43 7.20
C LEU A 99 26.66 24.11 7.30
N ARG A 100 27.89 24.17 7.81
CA ARG A 100 28.71 22.98 8.10
C ARG A 100 28.00 22.05 9.07
N SER A 101 27.61 22.58 10.22
CA SER A 101 26.98 21.83 11.30
C SER A 101 25.63 21.24 10.87
N ALA A 102 24.89 21.93 9.98
CA ALA A 102 23.60 21.46 9.46
C ALA A 102 23.74 20.30 8.46
N LEU A 103 24.79 20.28 7.64
CA LEU A 103 24.97 19.28 6.57
C LEU A 103 25.65 18.00 7.05
N ILE A 104 26.64 18.08 7.95
CA ILE A 104 27.50 16.95 8.33
C ILE A 104 26.71 15.72 8.80
N PRO A 105 25.76 15.80 9.76
CA PRO A 105 25.08 14.61 10.27
C PRO A 105 24.28 13.87 9.20
N GLY A 106 23.63 14.62 8.30
CA GLY A 106 22.87 14.06 7.18
C GLY A 106 23.79 13.38 6.16
N LEU A 107 24.84 14.07 5.73
CA LEU A 107 25.83 13.52 4.80
C LEU A 107 26.52 12.26 5.36
N ALA A 108 26.80 12.22 6.66
CA ALA A 108 27.41 11.07 7.31
C ALA A 108 26.50 9.82 7.25
N ALA A 109 25.21 9.99 7.54
CA ALA A 109 24.24 8.91 7.46
C ALA A 109 24.10 8.36 6.03
N PHE A 110 24.01 9.25 5.03
CA PHE A 110 23.90 8.84 3.63
C PHE A 110 25.20 8.24 3.08
N THR A 111 26.36 8.67 3.56
CA THR A 111 27.65 8.02 3.25
C THR A 111 27.59 6.55 3.64
N LEU A 112 27.24 6.24 4.91
CA LEU A 112 27.15 4.85 5.36
C LEU A 112 26.05 4.06 4.65
N ALA A 113 24.85 4.63 4.49
CA ALA A 113 23.73 3.96 3.83
C ALA A 113 24.05 3.59 2.37
N LEU A 114 24.64 4.52 1.61
CA LEU A 114 25.01 4.28 0.21
C LEU A 114 26.18 3.31 0.09
N LEU A 115 27.13 3.34 1.03
CA LEU A 115 28.20 2.33 1.11
C LEU A 115 27.63 0.93 1.33
N ILE A 116 26.66 0.78 2.24
CA ILE A 116 25.98 -0.51 2.48
C ILE A 116 25.25 -0.97 1.21
N ILE A 117 24.43 -0.11 0.59
CA ILE A 117 23.73 -0.43 -0.67
C ILE A 117 24.73 -0.80 -1.77
N GLY A 118 25.85 -0.08 -1.86
CA GLY A 118 26.94 -0.34 -2.79
C GLY A 118 27.61 -1.69 -2.56
N SER A 119 27.93 -2.04 -1.31
CA SER A 119 28.55 -3.33 -0.95
C SER A 119 27.67 -4.51 -1.37
N VAL A 120 26.35 -4.43 -1.14
CA VAL A 120 25.39 -5.44 -1.59
C VAL A 120 25.31 -5.50 -3.11
N ALA A 121 25.39 -4.36 -3.80
CA ALA A 121 25.40 -4.34 -5.26
C ALA A 121 26.66 -5.03 -5.86
N VAL A 122 27.81 -4.99 -5.17
CA VAL A 122 29.03 -5.74 -5.57
C VAL A 122 28.81 -7.24 -5.45
N ILE A 123 28.31 -7.68 -4.30
CA ILE A 123 28.05 -9.10 -4.01
C ILE A 123 27.18 -9.72 -5.11
N GLU A 124 26.21 -8.95 -5.59
CA GLU A 124 25.24 -9.35 -6.61
C GLU A 124 25.67 -9.07 -8.05
N LYS A 125 26.94 -8.71 -8.25
CA LYS A 125 27.54 -8.43 -9.57
C LYS A 125 26.78 -7.35 -10.36
N LYS A 126 26.17 -6.39 -9.67
CA LYS A 126 25.46 -5.23 -10.26
C LYS A 126 26.38 -4.02 -10.33
N THR A 127 27.39 -4.08 -11.20
CA THR A 127 28.49 -3.11 -11.30
C THR A 127 28.02 -1.66 -11.43
N VAL A 128 27.00 -1.38 -12.25
CA VAL A 128 26.49 -0.01 -12.46
C VAL A 128 25.88 0.58 -11.19
N LEU A 129 25.10 -0.22 -10.45
CA LEU A 129 24.49 0.21 -9.20
C LEU A 129 25.55 0.42 -8.10
N PHE A 130 26.56 -0.45 -8.05
CA PHE A 130 27.71 -0.30 -7.16
C PHE A 130 28.45 1.01 -7.42
N LEU A 131 28.85 1.28 -8.67
CA LEU A 131 29.62 2.47 -9.03
C LEU A 131 28.86 3.77 -8.71
N ILE A 132 27.54 3.79 -8.94
CA ILE A 132 26.70 4.94 -8.58
C ILE A 132 26.62 5.12 -7.07
N ALA A 133 26.30 4.05 -6.32
CA ALA A 133 26.13 4.12 -4.88
C ALA A 133 27.44 4.53 -4.17
N VAL A 134 28.55 3.90 -4.53
CA VAL A 134 29.87 4.23 -3.96
C VAL A 134 30.38 5.57 -4.43
N GLY A 135 30.16 5.96 -5.69
CA GLY A 135 30.53 7.28 -6.18
C GLY A 135 29.84 8.41 -5.39
N ILE A 136 28.53 8.29 -5.15
CA ILE A 136 27.79 9.28 -4.34
C ILE A 136 28.17 9.18 -2.86
N SER A 137 28.42 7.97 -2.33
CA SER A 137 28.93 7.80 -0.97
C SER A 137 30.26 8.53 -0.76
N LEU A 138 31.21 8.36 -1.69
CA LEU A 138 32.50 9.05 -1.65
C LEU A 138 32.36 10.55 -1.85
N ALA A 139 31.42 11.00 -2.68
CA ALA A 139 31.09 12.42 -2.81
C ALA A 139 30.61 13.01 -1.47
N CYS A 140 29.73 12.31 -0.74
CA CYS A 140 29.27 12.75 0.58
C CYS A 140 30.43 12.81 1.59
N ALA A 141 31.31 11.80 1.61
CA ALA A 141 32.48 11.78 2.47
C ALA A 141 33.47 12.93 2.17
N HIS A 142 33.76 13.18 0.88
CA HIS A 142 34.61 14.28 0.46
C HIS A 142 33.98 15.64 0.74
N GLN A 143 32.65 15.76 0.62
CA GLN A 143 31.93 16.98 0.97
C GLN A 143 32.03 17.26 2.48
N ILE A 144 31.92 16.25 3.34
CA ILE A 144 32.17 16.40 4.79
C ILE A 144 33.60 16.89 5.02
N ALA A 145 34.59 16.26 4.39
CA ALA A 145 35.99 16.65 4.54
C ALA A 145 36.25 18.09 4.06
N GLY A 146 35.64 18.52 2.95
CA GLY A 146 35.73 19.90 2.45
C GLY A 146 35.01 20.93 3.33
N LEU A 147 33.95 20.53 4.04
CA LEU A 147 33.29 21.37 5.05
C LEU A 147 34.13 21.53 6.33
N VAL A 148 35.00 20.57 6.65
CA VAL A 148 35.88 20.61 7.81
C VAL A 148 37.19 21.33 7.51
N ALA A 149 37.78 21.07 6.34
CA ALA A 149 39.04 21.62 5.90
C ALA A 149 38.88 22.25 4.50
N ALA A 150 38.92 23.58 4.41
CA ALA A 150 38.78 24.30 3.15
C ALA A 150 39.86 23.96 2.11
N GLY A 151 41.02 23.44 2.54
CA GLY A 151 42.08 22.93 1.68
C GLY A 151 41.81 21.54 1.09
N PHE A 152 40.84 20.80 1.62
CA PHE A 152 40.37 19.55 1.03
C PHE A 152 39.41 19.88 -0.12
N GLY A 153 39.92 19.81 -1.34
CA GLY A 153 39.32 20.45 -2.51
C GLY A 153 37.90 19.99 -2.84
N GLN A 154 37.02 20.96 -3.12
CA GLN A 154 35.72 20.78 -3.80
C GLN A 154 35.83 19.98 -5.11
N SER A 155 37.04 19.95 -5.69
CA SER A 155 37.43 19.14 -6.85
C SER A 155 37.25 17.63 -6.63
N ALA A 156 37.50 17.10 -5.42
CA ALA A 156 37.33 15.68 -5.13
C ALA A 156 35.85 15.27 -5.08
N THR A 157 34.99 16.15 -4.55
CA THR A 157 33.54 16.00 -4.57
C THR A 157 33.01 16.08 -6.01
N ALA A 158 33.48 17.06 -6.77
CA ALA A 158 33.17 17.24 -8.18
C ALA A 158 33.56 16.01 -9.01
N ALA A 159 34.77 15.47 -8.84
CA ALA A 159 35.25 14.28 -9.58
C ALA A 159 34.35 13.06 -9.38
N ASN A 160 33.88 12.82 -8.15
CA ASN A 160 32.94 11.73 -7.86
C ASN A 160 31.58 11.94 -8.55
N TYR A 161 31.03 13.16 -8.51
CA TYR A 161 29.79 13.46 -9.22
C TYR A 161 29.95 13.41 -10.75
N LEU A 162 31.12 13.75 -11.29
CA LEU A 162 31.44 13.59 -12.71
C LEU A 162 31.39 12.12 -13.13
N LEU A 163 32.01 11.23 -12.34
CA LEU A 163 31.95 9.78 -12.59
C LEU A 163 30.50 9.28 -12.64
N VAL A 164 29.70 9.65 -11.63
CA VAL A 164 28.29 9.25 -11.53
C VAL A 164 27.47 9.83 -12.70
N CYS A 165 27.75 11.07 -13.09
CA CYS A 165 27.11 11.72 -14.24
C CYS A 165 27.41 10.97 -15.54
N LEU A 166 28.69 10.69 -15.84
CA LEU A 166 29.08 9.98 -17.06
C LEU A 166 28.45 8.57 -17.13
N LEU A 167 28.44 7.84 -16.03
CA LEU A 167 27.76 6.55 -15.93
C LEU A 167 26.24 6.68 -16.13
N GLY A 168 25.62 7.68 -15.49
CA GLY A 168 24.20 7.99 -15.60
C GLY A 168 23.76 8.29 -17.03
N VAL A 169 24.48 9.17 -17.73
CA VAL A 169 24.26 9.48 -19.15
C VAL A 169 24.43 8.24 -20.01
N TYR A 170 25.55 7.53 -19.89
CA TYR A 170 25.86 6.38 -20.74
C TYR A 170 24.79 5.28 -20.64
N PHE A 171 24.47 4.84 -19.42
CA PHE A 171 23.51 3.76 -19.20
C PHE A 171 22.05 4.22 -19.34
N GLY A 172 21.73 5.45 -18.93
CA GLY A 172 20.40 6.03 -19.03
C GLY A 172 20.00 6.29 -20.48
N PHE A 173 20.85 7.01 -21.23
CA PHE A 173 20.64 7.32 -22.64
C PHE A 173 20.76 6.08 -23.50
N GLY A 174 21.72 5.18 -23.24
CA GLY A 174 21.83 3.93 -24.00
C GLY A 174 20.60 3.03 -23.89
N ARG A 175 19.99 2.94 -22.70
CA ARG A 175 18.71 2.22 -22.51
C ARG A 175 17.52 2.94 -23.12
N LEU A 176 17.50 4.27 -23.08
CA LEU A 176 16.47 5.07 -23.71
C LEU A 176 16.51 4.92 -25.23
N LEU A 177 17.70 5.03 -25.83
CA LEU A 177 17.96 4.86 -27.26
C LEU A 177 17.60 3.44 -27.71
N SER A 178 17.96 2.41 -26.94
CA SER A 178 17.53 1.03 -27.20
C SER A 178 16.00 0.88 -27.16
N THR A 179 15.33 1.59 -26.26
CA THR A 179 13.86 1.54 -26.14
C THR A 179 13.17 2.27 -27.31
N ILE A 180 13.69 3.43 -27.72
CA ILE A 180 13.18 4.23 -28.84
C ILE A 180 13.42 3.51 -30.18
N THR A 181 14.60 2.93 -30.36
CA THR A 181 14.99 2.24 -31.61
C THR A 181 14.47 0.80 -31.69
N HIS A 182 13.62 0.37 -30.74
CA HIS A 182 13.13 -1.01 -30.63
C HIS A 182 14.24 -2.07 -30.65
N GLY A 183 15.38 -1.77 -30.02
CA GLY A 183 16.53 -2.67 -29.91
C GLY A 183 17.48 -2.67 -31.12
N LYS A 184 17.29 -1.78 -32.11
CA LYS A 184 18.21 -1.66 -33.26
C LYS A 184 19.56 -1.05 -32.88
N VAL A 185 19.58 -0.14 -31.90
CA VAL A 185 20.82 0.46 -31.38
C VAL A 185 20.96 0.10 -29.91
N VAL A 186 22.02 -0.65 -29.57
CA VAL A 186 22.28 -1.08 -28.20
C VAL A 186 23.76 -0.85 -27.88
N PRO A 187 24.09 0.24 -27.17
CA PRO A 187 25.46 0.48 -26.71
C PRO A 187 25.99 -0.68 -25.85
N PRO A 188 27.31 -0.95 -25.87
CA PRO A 188 27.93 -2.02 -25.09
C PRO A 188 27.52 -1.98 -23.60
N GLY A 189 27.17 -3.12 -23.03
CA GLY A 189 26.79 -3.20 -21.60
C GLY A 189 25.44 -2.56 -21.23
N THR A 190 24.76 -1.87 -22.14
CA THR A 190 23.41 -1.30 -21.93
C THR A 190 22.29 -2.27 -22.31
N SER A 191 22.65 -3.38 -22.97
CA SER A 191 21.74 -4.40 -23.46
C SER A 191 20.98 -5.11 -22.33
N ARG A 192 19.75 -5.52 -22.64
CA ARG A 192 18.95 -6.38 -21.78
C ARG A 192 19.52 -7.80 -21.91
N GLN A 193 20.20 -8.31 -20.88
CA GLN A 193 20.58 -9.74 -20.87
C GLN A 193 19.30 -10.59 -20.96
N SER A 194 19.03 -11.11 -22.15
CA SER A 194 18.11 -12.23 -22.38
C SER A 194 18.88 -13.50 -22.05
N LYS A 195 19.02 -13.82 -20.76
CA LYS A 195 19.38 -15.18 -20.35
C LYS A 195 18.11 -15.95 -20.00
N THR A 196 17.79 -16.86 -20.92
CA THR A 196 17.15 -18.16 -20.75
C THR A 196 17.12 -18.67 -19.29
N GLY A 197 15.93 -19.11 -18.86
CA GLY A 197 15.71 -19.77 -17.58
C GLY A 197 15.26 -18.82 -16.47
N VAL A 198 13.96 -18.50 -16.45
CA VAL A 198 13.34 -17.83 -15.29
C VAL A 198 13.34 -18.83 -14.12
N LYS A 199 14.38 -18.83 -13.30
CA LYS A 199 14.27 -19.30 -11.91
C LYS A 199 13.43 -18.27 -11.16
N THR A 200 12.12 -18.47 -11.16
CA THR A 200 11.16 -17.66 -10.42
C THR A 200 11.20 -18.01 -8.93
N GLU A 201 12.29 -17.69 -8.24
CA GLU A 201 12.29 -17.64 -6.77
C GLU A 201 13.10 -16.44 -6.30
N GLN A 202 12.53 -15.24 -6.48
CA GLN A 202 12.95 -14.09 -5.69
C GLN A 202 12.10 -14.08 -4.42
N ASN A 203 12.76 -14.34 -3.28
CA ASN A 203 12.17 -14.47 -1.96
C ASN A 203 11.13 -13.38 -1.66
N GLN A 204 9.91 -13.82 -1.36
CA GLN A 204 8.71 -12.98 -1.23
C GLN A 204 8.60 -12.18 0.09
N GLY A 205 9.59 -12.29 0.99
CA GLY A 205 9.51 -11.73 2.34
C GLY A 205 10.11 -10.34 2.57
N CYS A 206 11.03 -9.85 1.73
CA CYS A 206 11.77 -8.61 1.99
C CYS A 206 11.35 -7.47 1.03
N SER A 207 10.79 -6.38 1.57
CA SER A 207 10.23 -5.25 0.81
C SER A 207 11.21 -4.08 0.73
N ASP A 208 11.44 -3.54 -0.49
CA ASP A 208 12.37 -2.41 -0.76
C ASP A 208 12.12 -1.18 0.11
N VAL A 209 10.85 -1.06 0.51
CA VAL A 209 10.28 -0.04 1.35
C VAL A 209 10.88 -0.07 2.76
N ALA A 210 11.12 -1.28 3.30
CA ALA A 210 11.73 -1.44 4.62
C ALA A 210 13.17 -0.92 4.64
N SER A 211 13.96 -1.15 3.58
CA SER A 211 15.32 -0.60 3.47
C SER A 211 15.33 0.92 3.49
N VAL A 212 14.41 1.57 2.78
CA VAL A 212 14.31 3.05 2.79
C VAL A 212 13.93 3.55 4.19
N GLY A 213 13.00 2.89 4.86
CA GLY A 213 12.63 3.21 6.23
C GLY A 213 13.81 3.09 7.22
N LEU A 214 14.65 2.06 7.06
CA LEU A 214 15.88 1.89 7.84
C LEU A 214 16.92 2.98 7.55
N VAL A 215 17.08 3.40 6.29
CA VAL A 215 17.92 4.57 5.95
C VAL A 215 17.41 5.84 6.62
N MET A 216 16.09 6.06 6.68
CA MET A 216 15.51 7.23 7.35
C MET A 216 15.72 7.17 8.87
N ASN A 217 15.66 5.98 9.47
CA ASN A 217 16.02 5.79 10.88
C ASN A 217 17.50 6.12 11.12
N LEU A 218 18.40 5.61 10.27
CA LEU A 218 19.83 5.93 10.30
C LEU A 218 20.09 7.44 10.19
N LEU A 219 19.40 8.12 9.27
CA LEU A 219 19.47 9.58 9.08
C LEU A 219 19.09 10.33 10.37
N SER A 220 17.91 10.02 10.91
CA SER A 220 17.44 10.68 12.13
C SER A 220 18.32 10.40 13.35
N ALA A 221 18.81 9.17 13.49
CA ALA A 221 19.67 8.76 14.58
C ALA A 221 21.04 9.45 14.52
N SER A 222 21.59 9.64 13.31
CA SER A 222 22.82 10.39 13.09
C SER A 222 22.70 11.82 13.61
N ILE A 223 21.62 12.52 13.26
CA ILE A 223 21.35 13.91 13.67
C ILE A 223 21.31 14.02 15.19
N LEU A 224 20.58 13.11 15.86
CA LEU A 224 20.39 13.18 17.30
C LEU A 224 21.61 12.66 18.09
N ALA A 225 22.41 11.74 17.54
CA ALA A 225 23.60 11.22 18.21
C ALA A 225 24.84 12.12 18.02
N CYS A 226 24.93 12.90 16.94
CA CYS A 226 26.08 13.77 16.66
C CYS A 226 26.44 14.77 17.79
N PRO A 227 25.48 15.38 18.52
CA PRO A 227 25.79 16.21 19.67
C PRO A 227 26.56 15.48 20.77
N LEU A 228 26.15 14.25 21.11
CA LEU A 228 26.83 13.42 22.12
C LEU A 228 28.27 13.10 21.72
N LEU A 229 28.51 12.91 20.42
CA LEU A 229 29.83 12.62 19.86
C LEU A 229 30.72 13.87 19.69
N GLY A 230 30.21 15.06 20.03
CA GLY A 230 30.94 16.33 19.85
C GLY A 230 31.13 16.72 18.39
N VAL A 231 30.40 16.10 17.44
CA VAL A 231 30.48 16.42 16.01
C VAL A 231 29.77 17.75 15.71
N VAL A 232 28.69 18.01 16.43
CA VAL A 232 27.88 19.23 16.35
C VAL A 232 27.67 19.76 17.78
N PRO A 233 27.77 21.08 18.05
CA PRO A 233 27.67 21.58 19.42
C PRO A 233 26.27 21.43 20.03
N THR A 234 25.22 21.77 19.27
CA THR A 234 23.82 21.68 19.70
C THR A 234 22.91 21.45 18.49
N LEU A 235 21.68 20.97 18.75
CA LEU A 235 20.66 20.88 17.71
C LEU A 235 20.00 22.25 17.53
N PHE A 236 19.82 22.63 16.26
CA PHE A 236 19.28 23.92 15.83
C PHE A 236 18.47 23.74 14.53
N VAL A 237 17.87 24.83 14.05
CA VAL A 237 16.94 24.86 12.90
C VAL A 237 17.47 24.18 11.63
N GLY A 238 18.79 24.18 11.42
CA GLY A 238 19.42 23.53 10.26
C GLY A 238 19.26 22.02 10.17
N HIS A 239 18.89 21.36 11.28
CA HIS A 239 18.64 19.92 11.31
C HIS A 239 17.18 19.54 11.02
N VAL A 240 16.26 20.50 11.13
CA VAL A 240 14.81 20.30 10.88
C VAL A 240 14.54 19.73 9.49
N PRO A 241 15.17 20.23 8.40
CA PRO A 241 15.02 19.66 7.07
C PRO A 241 15.25 18.14 7.02
N TRP A 242 16.33 17.66 7.63
CA TRP A 242 16.67 16.24 7.58
C TRP A 242 15.69 15.37 8.37
N LEU A 243 15.27 15.82 9.55
CA LEU A 243 14.29 15.11 10.38
C LEU A 243 12.93 15.03 9.66
N TRP A 244 12.48 16.12 9.05
CA TRP A 244 11.21 16.13 8.33
C TRP A 244 11.28 15.38 6.99
N THR A 245 12.42 15.40 6.29
CA THR A 245 12.65 14.49 5.16
C THR A 245 12.53 13.03 5.61
N ALA A 246 13.15 12.64 6.73
CA ALA A 246 13.01 11.29 7.28
C ALA A 246 11.53 10.95 7.57
N GLY A 247 10.79 11.86 8.22
CA GLY A 247 9.37 11.68 8.52
C GLY A 247 8.48 11.49 7.28
N VAL A 248 8.67 12.32 6.24
CA VAL A 248 7.90 12.22 4.99
C VAL A 248 8.16 10.90 4.27
N PHE A 249 9.42 10.48 4.17
CA PHE A 249 9.75 9.20 3.53
C PHE A 249 9.25 8.00 4.33
N GLN A 250 9.25 8.06 5.66
CA GLN A 250 8.67 7.03 6.52
C GLN A 250 7.14 6.96 6.41
N LEU A 251 6.46 8.10 6.26
CA LEU A 251 5.03 8.13 5.96
C LEU A 251 4.74 7.50 4.58
N GLY A 252 5.57 7.78 3.57
CA GLY A 252 5.53 7.08 2.29
C GLY A 252 5.75 5.56 2.44
N ALA A 253 6.68 5.15 3.29
CA ALA A 253 6.94 3.75 3.60
C ALA A 253 5.74 3.07 4.27
N CYS A 254 5.08 3.74 5.22
CA CYS A 254 3.83 3.30 5.84
C CYS A 254 2.75 2.98 4.79
N VAL A 255 2.50 3.89 3.84
CA VAL A 255 1.51 3.68 2.76
C VAL A 255 1.88 2.51 1.86
N LEU A 256 3.16 2.38 1.49
CA LEU A 256 3.62 1.30 0.63
C LEU A 256 3.59 -0.06 1.35
N LEU A 257 3.80 -0.11 2.67
CA LEU A 257 3.67 -1.33 3.46
C LEU A 257 2.21 -1.75 3.65
N TYR A 258 1.29 -0.79 3.78
CA TYR A 258 -0.14 -1.11 3.67
C TYR A 258 -0.47 -1.74 2.31
N ARG A 259 0.11 -1.26 1.21
CA ARG A 259 -0.04 -1.91 -0.10
C ARG A 259 0.63 -3.29 -0.17
N ALA A 260 1.70 -3.49 0.58
CA ALA A 260 2.41 -4.76 0.67
C ALA A 260 1.74 -5.76 1.62
N MET A 261 0.59 -5.40 2.21
CA MET A 261 -0.15 -6.22 3.17
C MET A 261 0.60 -6.45 4.50
N ASP A 262 1.51 -5.55 4.87
CA ASP A 262 2.26 -5.60 6.13
C ASP A 262 1.75 -4.53 7.10
N THR A 263 0.75 -4.89 7.92
CA THR A 263 0.14 -3.99 8.91
C THR A 263 1.11 -3.60 10.03
N LEU A 264 1.93 -4.55 10.51
CA LEU A 264 2.89 -4.32 11.59
C LEU A 264 3.99 -3.36 11.14
N GLY A 265 4.57 -3.60 9.96
CA GLY A 265 5.55 -2.71 9.37
C GLY A 265 4.97 -1.32 9.07
N ALA A 266 3.75 -1.25 8.51
CA ALA A 266 3.09 0.03 8.23
C ALA A 266 2.86 0.84 9.51
N THR A 267 2.41 0.18 10.59
CA THR A 267 2.21 0.83 11.90
C THR A 267 3.53 1.33 12.49
N PHE A 268 4.60 0.52 12.41
CA PHE A 268 5.93 0.89 12.90
C PHE A 268 6.46 2.15 12.21
N TYR A 269 6.43 2.21 10.88
CA TYR A 269 6.91 3.38 10.15
C TYR A 269 5.97 4.59 10.26
N GLY A 270 4.68 4.37 10.54
CA GLY A 270 3.77 5.45 10.94
C GLY A 270 4.19 6.09 12.27
N PHE A 271 4.51 5.29 13.28
CA PHE A 271 5.02 5.77 14.57
C PHE A 271 6.42 6.40 14.45
N ALA A 272 7.31 5.80 13.67
CA ALA A 272 8.63 6.36 13.42
C ALA A 272 8.52 7.75 12.77
N ALA A 273 7.66 7.88 11.74
CA ALA A 273 7.44 9.18 11.08
C ALA A 273 6.96 10.24 12.07
N LEU A 274 6.04 9.86 12.97
CA LEU A 274 5.52 10.74 14.00
C LEU A 274 6.62 11.23 14.96
N LEU A 275 7.51 10.34 15.43
CA LEU A 275 8.70 10.74 16.20
C LEU A 275 9.53 11.78 15.44
N LYS A 276 9.72 11.62 14.13
CA LYS A 276 10.58 12.53 13.34
C LYS A 276 9.96 13.91 13.13
N PHE A 277 8.64 13.98 12.97
CA PHE A 277 7.94 15.26 12.96
C PHE A 277 8.03 15.96 14.31
N ALA A 278 7.88 15.22 15.41
CA ALA A 278 7.99 15.79 16.76
C ALA A 278 9.42 16.24 17.10
N GLU A 279 10.44 15.46 16.76
CA GLU A 279 11.86 15.81 16.90
C GLU A 279 12.18 17.09 16.10
N GLY A 280 11.76 17.17 14.84
CA GLY A 280 11.99 18.33 13.99
C GLY A 280 11.22 19.57 14.46
N TYR A 281 9.99 19.41 14.97
CA TYR A 281 9.26 20.52 15.58
C TYR A 281 9.95 21.02 16.84
N SER A 282 10.42 20.12 17.71
CA SER A 282 11.17 20.48 18.91
C SER A 282 12.44 21.28 18.58
N ALA A 283 13.16 20.88 17.53
CA ALA A 283 14.35 21.59 17.06
C ALA A 283 14.04 22.94 16.38
N LEU A 284 12.83 23.10 15.83
CA LEU A 284 12.35 24.38 15.30
C LEU A 284 12.01 25.36 16.43
N LEU A 285 11.54 24.88 17.57
CA LEU A 285 11.08 25.74 18.68
C LEU A 285 12.25 26.33 19.48
N THR A 286 13.37 25.61 19.55
CA THR A 286 14.63 26.16 20.07
C THR A 286 15.09 27.40 19.30
N PHE A 287 14.78 27.52 18.01
CA PHE A 287 15.06 28.74 17.23
C PHE A 287 14.28 29.96 17.75
N TYR A 288 13.08 29.77 18.27
CA TYR A 288 12.25 30.83 18.86
C TYR A 288 12.55 31.08 20.34
N GLY A 289 13.61 30.48 20.90
CA GLY A 289 13.99 30.64 22.31
C GLY A 289 13.06 29.92 23.29
N ILE A 290 12.23 28.99 22.80
CA ILE A 290 11.28 28.24 23.61
C ILE A 290 11.93 26.96 24.13
N GLN A 291 12.04 26.82 25.45
CA GLN A 291 12.57 25.60 26.08
C GLN A 291 11.50 24.50 26.07
N THR A 292 11.84 23.34 25.51
CA THR A 292 10.91 22.22 25.35
C THR A 292 11.05 21.22 26.49
N ASP A 293 10.05 21.17 27.37
CA ASP A 293 9.93 20.09 28.35
C ASP A 293 9.05 18.97 27.77
N SER A 294 9.48 17.72 27.97
CA SER A 294 8.74 16.53 27.55
C SER A 294 7.75 16.12 28.64
N PRO A 295 6.43 16.10 28.37
CA PRO A 295 5.48 15.66 29.37
C PRO A 295 5.53 14.14 29.52
N VAL A 296 5.93 13.67 30.71
CA VAL A 296 6.13 12.25 31.08
C VAL A 296 5.01 11.28 30.63
N PRO A 297 3.71 11.59 30.70
CA PRO A 297 2.66 10.62 30.35
C PRO A 297 2.72 10.15 28.88
N PHE A 298 3.16 11.03 27.97
CA PHE A 298 3.10 10.77 26.54
C PHE A 298 4.17 9.75 26.06
N PRO A 299 5.47 9.90 26.35
CA PRO A 299 6.48 8.93 25.92
C PRO A 299 6.27 7.57 26.59
N VAL A 300 5.68 7.52 27.80
CA VAL A 300 5.28 6.26 28.44
C VAL A 300 4.23 5.52 27.62
N VAL A 301 3.14 6.16 27.25
CA VAL A 301 2.10 5.55 26.40
C VAL A 301 2.68 5.13 25.06
N PHE A 302 3.55 5.94 24.48
CA PHE A 302 4.17 5.60 23.21
C PHE A 302 5.12 4.39 23.33
N SER A 303 5.84 4.27 24.45
CA SER A 303 6.66 3.10 24.75
C SER A 303 5.83 1.82 24.85
N LEU A 304 4.62 1.90 25.43
CA LEU A 304 3.69 0.77 25.51
C LEU A 304 3.19 0.35 24.12
N LEU A 305 2.87 1.31 23.24
CA LEU A 305 2.47 1.03 21.86
C LEU A 305 3.61 0.39 21.06
N PHE A 306 4.85 0.89 21.15
CA PHE A 306 6.00 0.24 20.52
C PHE A 306 6.29 -1.14 21.11
N PHE A 307 6.11 -1.32 22.42
CA PHE A 307 6.34 -2.59 23.08
C PHE A 307 5.34 -3.65 22.62
N THR A 308 4.04 -3.29 22.57
CA THR A 308 3.02 -4.17 21.99
C THR A 308 3.36 -4.50 20.54
N LEU A 309 3.77 -3.52 19.72
CA LEU A 309 4.17 -3.78 18.34
C LEU A 309 5.39 -4.71 18.24
N ALA A 310 6.39 -4.54 19.11
CA ALA A 310 7.58 -5.40 19.19
C ALA A 310 7.19 -6.85 19.51
N LEU A 311 6.30 -7.06 20.49
CA LEU A 311 5.78 -8.39 20.85
C LEU A 311 5.17 -9.13 19.65
N PHE A 312 4.35 -8.42 18.87
CA PHE A 312 3.73 -8.99 17.67
C PHE A 312 4.73 -9.15 16.50
N SER A 313 5.74 -8.29 16.40
CA SER A 313 6.79 -8.40 15.39
C SER A 313 7.70 -9.62 15.57
N PHE A 314 7.89 -10.12 16.80
CA PHE A 314 8.63 -11.38 17.03
C PHE A 314 8.03 -12.58 16.28
N GLN A 315 6.72 -12.56 15.99
CA GLN A 315 6.09 -13.57 15.15
C GLN A 315 6.57 -13.54 13.70
N LYS A 316 6.80 -12.34 13.17
CA LYS A 316 7.26 -12.15 11.79
C LYS A 316 8.75 -12.45 11.67
N SER A 317 9.54 -11.90 12.58
CA SER A 317 10.99 -12.06 12.62
C SER A 317 11.50 -11.73 14.01
N PHE A 318 12.35 -12.60 14.58
CA PHE A 318 12.96 -12.34 15.88
C PHE A 318 13.75 -11.03 15.87
N LEU A 319 14.47 -10.78 14.78
CA LEU A 319 15.30 -9.59 14.63
C LEU A 319 14.46 -8.31 14.47
N GLU A 320 13.30 -8.35 13.82
CA GLU A 320 12.39 -7.18 13.74
C GLU A 320 11.82 -6.84 15.13
N GLY A 321 11.45 -7.87 15.92
CA GLY A 321 11.01 -7.67 17.30
C GLY A 321 12.09 -7.00 18.16
N LEU A 322 13.34 -7.50 18.11
CA LEU A 322 14.47 -6.88 18.81
C LEU A 322 14.73 -5.44 18.36
N TYR A 323 14.65 -5.19 17.05
CA TYR A 323 14.84 -3.84 16.50
C TYR A 323 13.80 -2.86 17.04
N HIS A 324 12.53 -3.26 17.14
CA HIS A 324 11.47 -2.42 17.71
C HIS A 324 11.70 -2.11 19.20
N LEU A 325 12.35 -2.99 19.97
CA LEU A 325 12.67 -2.73 21.38
C LEU A 325 13.65 -1.56 21.57
N PHE A 326 14.50 -1.24 20.59
CA PHE A 326 15.32 -0.02 20.66
C PHE A 326 14.47 1.26 20.62
N PHE A 327 13.34 1.25 19.91
CA PHE A 327 12.39 2.36 19.91
C PHE A 327 11.60 2.43 21.21
N VAL A 328 11.34 1.29 21.86
CA VAL A 328 10.79 1.25 23.23
C VAL A 328 11.77 1.91 24.20
N ALA A 329 13.05 1.50 24.18
CA ALA A 329 14.09 2.08 25.00
C ALA A 329 14.24 3.59 24.75
N TYR A 330 14.12 4.03 23.50
CA TYR A 330 14.14 5.45 23.16
C TYR A 330 12.97 6.21 23.77
N CYS A 331 11.74 5.67 23.69
CA CYS A 331 10.58 6.30 24.32
C CYS A 331 10.67 6.32 25.85
N ILE A 332 11.28 5.30 26.46
CA ILE A 332 11.54 5.28 27.91
C ILE A 332 12.58 6.34 28.28
N ALA A 333 13.67 6.47 27.52
CA ALA A 333 14.66 7.53 27.74
C ALA A 333 14.01 8.92 27.66
N LEU A 334 13.12 9.14 26.69
CA LEU A 334 12.33 10.37 26.55
C LEU A 334 11.34 10.61 27.71
N ALA A 335 10.89 9.56 28.40
CA ALA A 335 10.00 9.66 29.55
C ALA A 335 10.75 10.05 30.83
N VAL A 336 11.98 9.56 30.98
CA VAL A 336 12.80 9.73 32.19
C VAL A 336 13.44 11.12 32.25
N GLU A 337 13.76 11.72 31.10
CA GLU A 337 14.43 13.02 31.05
C GLU A 337 13.43 14.17 30.77
N PRO A 338 13.25 15.14 31.70
CA PRO A 338 12.24 16.20 31.57
C PRO A 338 12.56 17.22 30.47
N GLN A 339 13.85 17.42 30.12
CA GLN A 339 14.29 18.36 29.08
C GLN A 339 14.21 17.78 27.64
N GLY A 340 13.58 16.62 27.47
CA GLY A 340 13.16 16.10 26.17
C GLY A 340 14.26 15.48 25.30
N PHE A 341 14.14 15.64 23.97
CA PHE A 341 14.86 14.87 22.96
C PHE A 341 16.39 15.02 22.94
N PHE A 342 16.94 16.02 23.63
CA PHE A 342 18.28 16.55 23.39
C PHE A 342 19.28 16.28 24.52
N GLN A 343 19.02 15.30 25.37
CA GLN A 343 19.83 14.94 26.53
C GLN A 343 20.73 13.72 26.28
N ALA A 344 21.77 13.55 27.10
CA ALA A 344 22.77 12.52 26.87
C ALA A 344 22.19 11.09 26.87
N GLY A 345 21.16 10.81 27.68
CA GLY A 345 20.48 9.53 27.72
C GLY A 345 19.76 9.21 26.40
N THR A 346 18.90 10.12 25.92
CA THR A 346 18.18 9.95 24.65
C THR A 346 19.13 9.87 23.45
N GLN A 347 20.19 10.69 23.43
CA GLN A 347 21.20 10.70 22.38
C GLN A 347 22.00 9.39 22.34
N GLY A 348 22.29 8.80 23.50
CA GLY A 348 22.96 7.49 23.60
C GLY A 348 22.13 6.37 22.98
N VAL A 349 20.82 6.35 23.24
CA VAL A 349 19.91 5.38 22.60
C VAL A 349 19.81 5.60 21.09
N GLN A 350 19.84 6.86 20.62
CA GLN A 350 19.92 7.16 19.19
C GLN A 350 21.22 6.66 18.56
N GLY A 351 22.36 6.76 19.25
CA GLY A 351 23.62 6.12 18.83
C GLY A 351 23.48 4.60 18.65
N ALA A 352 22.78 3.93 19.57
CA ALA A 352 22.48 2.51 19.43
C ALA A 352 21.55 2.21 18.24
N ILE A 353 20.48 3.01 18.05
CA ILE A 353 19.58 2.91 16.90
C ILE A 353 20.35 3.10 15.59
N PHE A 354 21.33 4.00 15.53
CA PHE A 354 22.17 4.21 14.35
C PHE A 354 22.91 2.92 13.96
N VAL A 355 23.62 2.30 14.91
CA VAL A 355 24.38 1.06 14.66
C VAL A 355 23.46 -0.10 14.26
N VAL A 356 22.37 -0.31 14.99
CA VAL A 356 21.44 -1.41 14.72
C VAL A 356 20.71 -1.18 13.39
N SER A 357 20.34 0.06 13.05
CA SER A 357 19.74 0.39 11.75
C SER A 357 20.69 0.09 10.59
N ALA A 358 21.99 0.38 10.73
CA ALA A 358 23.00 0.04 9.72
C ALA A 358 23.14 -1.49 9.54
N GLY A 359 23.15 -2.25 10.64
CA GLY A 359 23.18 -3.72 10.60
C GLY A 359 21.92 -4.29 9.95
N MET A 360 20.75 -3.81 10.36
CA MET A 360 19.45 -4.17 9.78
C MET A 360 19.38 -3.84 8.29
N LEU A 361 19.86 -2.67 7.87
CA LEU A 361 19.90 -2.26 6.46
C LEU A 361 20.78 -3.20 5.65
N SER A 362 21.97 -3.54 6.17
CA SER A 362 22.90 -4.47 5.52
C SER A 362 22.26 -5.85 5.30
N LEU A 363 21.65 -6.40 6.35
CA LEU A 363 20.97 -7.69 6.30
C LEU A 363 19.77 -7.67 5.36
N THR A 364 18.94 -6.64 5.47
CA THR A 364 17.71 -6.47 4.68
C THR A 364 18.05 -6.31 3.21
N ALA A 365 19.03 -5.47 2.87
CA ALA A 365 19.51 -5.28 1.51
C ALA A 365 20.15 -6.55 0.94
N TYR A 366 20.95 -7.29 1.72
CA TYR A 366 21.51 -8.57 1.30
C TYR A 366 20.40 -9.60 1.00
N ASN A 367 19.46 -9.77 1.93
CA ASN A 367 18.34 -10.72 1.79
C ASN A 367 17.35 -10.36 0.67
N MET A 368 17.36 -9.11 0.17
CA MET A 368 16.56 -8.71 -1.00
C MET A 368 17.06 -9.31 -2.32
N VAL A 369 18.36 -9.61 -2.39
CA VAL A 369 19.01 -9.89 -3.68
C VAL A 369 19.73 -11.23 -3.68
N SER A 370 20.25 -11.67 -2.54
CA SER A 370 20.95 -12.95 -2.39
C SER A 370 20.01 -14.15 -2.49
N THR A 371 20.54 -15.23 -3.08
CA THR A 371 19.89 -16.54 -3.13
C THR A 371 20.00 -17.30 -1.81
N SER A 372 21.04 -17.04 -1.02
CA SER A 372 21.21 -17.55 0.33
C SER A 372 20.70 -16.50 1.31
N MET A 373 19.58 -16.78 2.00
CA MET A 373 19.07 -15.86 3.03
C MET A 373 19.85 -16.01 4.32
N VAL A 374 20.30 -14.89 4.88
CA VAL A 374 20.77 -14.87 6.27
C VAL A 374 19.55 -15.01 7.18
N PRO A 375 19.53 -15.99 8.10
CA PRO A 375 18.37 -16.27 8.92
C PRO A 375 18.07 -15.08 9.85
N THR A 376 16.86 -14.53 9.73
CA THR A 376 16.35 -13.45 10.59
C THR A 376 15.62 -13.97 11.83
N GLY A 377 15.60 -15.29 12.03
CA GLY A 377 14.83 -15.95 13.08
C GLY A 377 13.33 -16.04 12.77
N SER A 378 12.94 -16.02 11.48
CA SER A 378 11.55 -16.25 11.07
C SER A 378 11.07 -17.63 11.54
N GLY A 379 9.88 -17.68 12.15
CA GLY A 379 9.27 -18.93 12.62
C GLY A 379 9.73 -19.43 14.00
N TYR A 380 10.75 -18.84 14.65
CA TYR A 380 11.14 -19.21 16.02
C TYR A 380 9.99 -19.01 17.02
N PHE A 381 9.38 -17.83 16.99
CA PHE A 381 8.21 -17.54 17.83
C PHE A 381 7.03 -18.46 17.47
N LYS A 382 6.85 -18.79 16.19
CA LYS A 382 5.82 -19.74 15.77
C LYS A 382 6.04 -21.14 16.34
N ALA A 383 7.29 -21.61 16.36
CA ALA A 383 7.67 -22.88 16.95
C ALA A 383 7.56 -22.89 18.49
N LEU A 384 7.79 -21.73 19.14
CA LEU A 384 7.60 -21.58 20.58
C LEU A 384 6.10 -21.61 20.94
N VAL A 385 5.28 -20.85 20.21
CA VAL A 385 3.82 -20.76 20.47
C VAL A 385 3.10 -22.05 20.10
N SER A 386 3.50 -22.76 19.04
CA SER A 386 2.89 -24.05 18.68
C SER A 386 3.08 -25.13 19.76
N ARG A 387 4.11 -25.01 20.61
CA ARG A 387 4.30 -25.88 21.78
C ARG A 387 3.28 -25.62 22.89
N LEU A 388 2.64 -24.46 22.93
CA LEU A 388 1.69 -24.09 23.99
C LEU A 388 0.26 -24.64 23.81
N GLN A 389 -0.02 -25.45 22.77
CA GLN A 389 -1.28 -26.16 22.44
C GLN A 389 -2.60 -25.36 22.39
N LYS A 390 -2.72 -24.19 23.02
CA LYS A 390 -3.96 -23.40 23.17
C LYS A 390 -4.14 -22.29 22.14
N ILE A 391 -3.10 -21.92 21.37
CA ILE A 391 -3.12 -20.75 20.50
C ILE A 391 -2.48 -21.09 19.14
N THR A 392 -3.28 -21.02 18.07
CA THR A 392 -2.78 -21.18 16.70
C THR A 392 -2.59 -19.83 16.01
N LEU A 393 -1.33 -19.53 15.66
CA LEU A 393 -0.96 -18.34 14.91
C LEU A 393 -1.51 -18.42 13.48
N ARG A 394 -2.01 -17.31 12.96
CA ARG A 394 -2.46 -17.23 11.56
C ARG A 394 -1.27 -17.46 10.64
N ALA A 395 -1.44 -18.33 9.63
CA ALA A 395 -0.45 -18.43 8.56
C ALA A 395 -0.39 -17.07 7.84
N GLN A 396 0.79 -16.63 7.40
CA GLN A 396 0.98 -15.42 6.57
C GLN A 396 0.42 -15.65 5.15
N ASP A 397 -0.76 -16.24 5.04
CA ASP A 397 -1.42 -16.43 3.77
C ASP A 397 -2.09 -15.12 3.39
N LYS A 398 -1.70 -14.61 2.22
CA LYS A 398 -2.30 -13.48 1.48
C LYS A 398 -3.79 -13.70 1.13
N GLU A 399 -4.42 -14.75 1.67
CA GLU A 399 -5.64 -15.39 1.18
C GLU A 399 -6.88 -15.18 2.05
N GLN A 400 -6.83 -14.36 3.10
CA GLN A 400 -8.03 -14.06 3.90
C GLN A 400 -8.28 -12.57 4.02
N HIS A 401 -8.44 -11.92 2.87
CA HIS A 401 -9.15 -10.66 2.84
C HIS A 401 -10.36 -10.93 1.95
N SER A 402 -11.50 -11.19 2.58
CA SER A 402 -12.81 -11.08 1.94
C SER A 402 -13.31 -9.65 2.17
N PRO A 403 -12.87 -8.67 1.37
CA PRO A 403 -13.45 -7.34 1.41
C PRO A 403 -14.96 -7.46 1.19
N TYR A 404 -15.72 -6.66 1.94
CA TYR A 404 -17.17 -6.57 1.75
C TYR A 404 -17.54 -6.20 0.30
N LEU A 405 -16.61 -5.59 -0.46
CA LEU A 405 -16.81 -5.08 -1.84
C LEU A 405 -15.74 -5.48 -2.88
N GLY A 406 -14.94 -6.54 -2.69
CA GLY A 406 -13.93 -7.01 -3.68
C GLY A 406 -12.49 -6.53 -3.44
N TYR A 407 -11.51 -7.16 -4.13
CA TYR A 407 -10.06 -7.16 -3.82
C TYR A 407 -9.53 -5.82 -3.29
N SER A 408 -9.12 -5.78 -2.01
CA SER A 408 -8.53 -4.57 -1.44
C SER A 408 -7.06 -4.46 -1.81
N LYS A 409 -6.65 -3.27 -2.23
CA LYS A 409 -5.23 -2.96 -2.53
C LYS A 409 -4.39 -2.73 -1.27
N TYR A 410 -4.99 -2.66 -0.09
CA TYR A 410 -4.31 -2.27 1.15
C TYR A 410 -4.68 -3.18 2.33
N ALA A 411 -3.76 -3.28 3.29
CA ALA A 411 -3.97 -3.92 4.59
C ALA A 411 -4.88 -3.07 5.52
N ASP A 412 -5.28 -3.65 6.64
CA ASP A 412 -6.20 -3.06 7.61
C ASP A 412 -5.52 -1.93 8.39
N ALA A 413 -6.11 -0.73 8.38
CA ALA A 413 -5.52 0.48 8.97
C ALA A 413 -6.05 0.80 10.38
N GLU A 414 -6.95 -0.03 10.92
CA GLU A 414 -7.56 0.21 12.24
C GLU A 414 -6.53 0.20 13.37
N VAL A 415 -5.48 -0.63 13.26
CA VAL A 415 -4.40 -0.71 14.25
C VAL A 415 -3.73 0.66 14.40
N LEU A 416 -3.26 1.25 13.29
CA LEU A 416 -2.63 2.58 13.32
C LEU A 416 -3.64 3.67 13.69
N GLY A 417 -4.87 3.61 13.18
CA GLY A 417 -5.91 4.62 13.45
C GLY A 417 -6.28 4.72 14.93
N HIS A 418 -6.48 3.59 15.60
CA HIS A 418 -6.75 3.56 17.04
C HIS A 418 -5.52 3.93 17.86
N ALA A 419 -4.32 3.50 17.48
CA ALA A 419 -3.10 3.90 18.16
C ALA A 419 -2.84 5.41 18.09
N CYS A 420 -3.10 6.04 16.94
CA CYS A 420 -3.03 7.49 16.79
C CYS A 420 -4.02 8.21 17.70
N SER A 421 -5.20 7.62 17.91
CA SER A 421 -6.23 8.15 18.81
C SER A 421 -5.80 8.06 20.28
N VAL A 422 -5.13 6.97 20.67
CA VAL A 422 -4.49 6.84 21.99
C VAL A 422 -3.47 7.96 22.19
N LEU A 423 -2.55 8.14 21.23
CA LEU A 423 -1.49 9.15 21.31
C LEU A 423 -2.06 10.57 21.41
N ALA A 424 -3.04 10.92 20.58
CA ALA A 424 -3.69 12.23 20.62
C ALA A 424 -4.42 12.49 21.95
N ALA A 425 -5.11 11.48 22.49
CA ALA A 425 -5.84 11.59 23.76
C ALA A 425 -4.91 11.86 24.94
N PHE A 426 -3.86 11.04 25.09
CA PHE A 426 -2.91 11.19 26.18
C PHE A 426 -2.01 12.43 26.02
N ALA A 427 -1.72 12.86 24.79
CA ALA A 427 -1.02 14.12 24.57
C ALA A 427 -1.78 15.34 25.12
N MET A 428 -3.12 15.32 25.15
CA MET A 428 -3.89 16.41 25.77
C MET A 428 -3.87 16.40 27.30
N THR A 429 -3.76 15.22 27.92
CA THR A 429 -3.70 15.10 29.40
C THR A 429 -2.44 15.69 30.02
N ALA A 430 -1.40 15.93 29.21
CA ALA A 430 -0.10 16.44 29.64
C ALA A 430 -0.07 17.92 30.07
N THR A 431 -1.16 18.67 29.91
CA THR A 431 -1.22 20.13 30.06
C THR A 431 -1.40 20.64 31.50
N LEU A 432 -1.03 19.84 32.51
CA LEU A 432 -1.43 20.00 33.92
C LEU A 432 -0.52 20.89 34.82
N GLY A 433 0.31 21.77 34.27
CA GLY A 433 1.23 22.61 35.05
C GLY A 433 0.85 24.10 35.12
N ASP A 434 1.02 24.73 36.29
CA ASP A 434 0.82 26.18 36.57
C ASP A 434 1.74 27.14 35.77
N ARG A 435 2.70 26.59 35.02
CA ARG A 435 3.49 27.33 34.05
C ARG A 435 2.86 27.07 32.70
N ASN A 436 2.24 28.08 32.08
CA ASN A 436 1.68 28.06 30.71
C ASN A 436 2.33 26.93 29.88
N PRO A 437 1.72 25.72 29.85
CA PRO A 437 2.44 24.54 29.43
C PRO A 437 2.48 24.63 27.93
N LEU A 438 3.66 24.96 27.43
CA LEU A 438 3.93 25.30 26.06
C LEU A 438 3.16 24.38 25.09
N SER A 439 2.28 25.03 24.33
CA SER A 439 1.60 24.69 23.06
C SER A 439 2.37 23.85 22.02
N VAL A 440 3.60 23.48 22.34
CA VAL A 440 4.80 23.36 21.51
C VAL A 440 5.27 21.92 21.43
N LEU A 441 4.87 21.04 22.35
CA LEU A 441 5.08 19.60 22.14
C LEU A 441 3.77 18.87 21.83
N VAL A 442 2.62 19.39 22.25
CA VAL A 442 1.31 18.75 22.02
C VAL A 442 0.90 18.82 20.55
N LEU A 443 1.27 19.88 19.82
CA LEU A 443 0.80 20.13 18.46
C LEU A 443 1.19 19.02 17.47
N PRO A 444 2.45 18.53 17.38
CA PRO A 444 2.77 17.40 16.52
C PRO A 444 1.99 16.13 16.86
N TRP A 445 1.78 15.82 18.14
CA TRP A 445 1.07 14.59 18.53
C TRP A 445 -0.42 14.66 18.23
N VAL A 446 -1.05 15.80 18.52
CA VAL A 446 -2.49 15.99 18.26
C VAL A 446 -2.75 16.16 16.77
N VAL A 447 -1.98 16.98 16.07
CA VAL A 447 -2.24 17.31 14.65
C VAL A 447 -1.65 16.26 13.71
N VAL A 448 -0.45 15.74 13.96
CA VAL A 448 0.16 14.74 13.06
C VAL A 448 -0.37 13.35 13.38
N ALA A 449 -0.41 12.93 14.65
CA ALA A 449 -0.97 11.62 15.01
C ALA A 449 -2.49 11.63 14.91
N GLY A 450 -3.14 12.49 15.70
CA GLY A 450 -4.60 12.60 15.73
C GLY A 450 -5.19 13.09 14.41
N GLY A 451 -4.48 13.92 13.64
CA GLY A 451 -4.96 14.45 12.35
C GLY A 451 -4.45 13.70 11.13
N ALA A 452 -3.20 13.99 10.72
CA ALA A 452 -2.66 13.55 9.43
C ALA A 452 -2.62 12.01 9.27
N LEU A 453 -2.14 11.28 10.28
CA LEU A 453 -2.12 9.82 10.25
C LEU A 453 -3.54 9.23 10.31
N GLN A 454 -4.47 9.88 11.00
CA GLN A 454 -5.86 9.42 11.05
C GLN A 454 -6.58 9.62 9.72
N LEU A 455 -6.35 10.76 9.04
CA LEU A 455 -6.80 11.00 7.65
C LEU A 455 -6.23 9.96 6.68
N LEU A 456 -4.96 9.59 6.86
CA LEU A 456 -4.34 8.51 6.10
C LEU A 456 -5.04 7.16 6.35
N CYS A 457 -5.28 6.81 7.62
CA CYS A 457 -5.99 5.57 7.99
C CYS A 457 -7.40 5.54 7.41
N GLY A 458 -8.11 6.67 7.45
CA GLY A 458 -9.43 6.81 6.82
C GLY A 458 -9.37 6.62 5.30
N SER A 459 -8.41 7.23 4.62
CA SER A 459 -8.20 7.05 3.17
C SER A 459 -7.90 5.60 2.79
N VAL A 460 -7.09 4.91 3.62
CA VAL A 460 -6.81 3.48 3.44
C VAL A 460 -8.08 2.64 3.68
N ALA A 461 -8.82 2.89 4.76
CA ALA A 461 -10.09 2.20 5.05
C ALA A 461 -11.13 2.39 3.94
N PHE A 462 -11.26 3.61 3.41
CA PHE A 462 -12.14 3.91 2.27
C PHE A 462 -11.80 3.05 1.06
N SER A 463 -10.51 2.94 0.73
CA SER A 463 -10.04 2.13 -0.40
C SER A 463 -10.29 0.63 -0.23
N ARG A 464 -10.62 0.16 1.00
CA ARG A 464 -11.07 -1.21 1.28
C ARG A 464 -12.58 -1.41 1.18
N GLY A 465 -13.34 -0.34 0.96
CA GLY A 465 -14.81 -0.37 1.01
C GLY A 465 -15.38 -0.34 2.43
N LYS A 466 -14.59 0.04 3.44
CA LYS A 466 -15.03 0.26 4.83
C LYS A 466 -15.52 1.69 5.00
N SER A 467 -16.75 1.96 4.57
CA SER A 467 -17.29 3.32 4.51
C SER A 467 -17.44 3.95 5.90
N LEU A 468 -18.01 3.22 6.87
CA LEU A 468 -18.28 3.74 8.20
C LEU A 468 -16.98 4.01 8.97
N GLU A 469 -16.07 3.04 9.01
CA GLU A 469 -14.77 3.16 9.68
C GLU A 469 -13.93 4.29 9.07
N SER A 470 -13.95 4.40 7.73
CA SER A 470 -13.32 5.52 7.03
C SER A 470 -13.89 6.87 7.46
N THR A 471 -15.22 6.99 7.52
CA THR A 471 -15.87 8.24 7.92
C THR A 471 -15.48 8.63 9.34
N VAL A 472 -15.42 7.67 10.27
CA VAL A 472 -15.00 7.92 11.66
C VAL A 472 -13.56 8.46 11.69
N PHE A 473 -12.61 7.76 11.06
CA PHE A 473 -11.21 8.20 11.06
C PHE A 473 -11.01 9.55 10.36
N ILE A 474 -11.70 9.82 9.26
CA ILE A 474 -11.61 11.12 8.58
C ILE A 474 -12.19 12.23 9.45
N LEU A 475 -13.37 12.02 10.04
CA LEU A 475 -14.01 13.02 10.91
C LEU A 475 -13.13 13.34 12.12
N TYR A 476 -12.59 12.31 12.77
CA TYR A 476 -11.78 12.48 13.97
C TYR A 476 -10.45 13.15 13.61
N GLY A 477 -9.88 12.78 12.47
CA GLY A 477 -8.69 13.42 11.91
C GLY A 477 -8.90 14.91 11.63
N MET A 478 -10.02 15.28 11.01
CA MET A 478 -10.38 16.67 10.79
C MET A 478 -10.56 17.42 12.11
N MET A 479 -11.28 16.83 13.07
CA MET A 479 -11.49 17.42 14.39
C MET A 479 -10.16 17.66 15.11
N TRP A 480 -9.31 16.64 15.23
CA TRP A 480 -8.00 16.78 15.90
C TRP A 480 -7.09 17.79 15.20
N THR A 481 -7.15 17.88 13.88
CA THR A 481 -6.38 18.89 13.12
C THR A 481 -6.88 20.29 13.43
N VAL A 482 -8.19 20.53 13.25
CA VAL A 482 -8.80 21.86 13.44
C VAL A 482 -8.66 22.28 14.89
N TRP A 483 -9.08 21.44 15.83
CA TRP A 483 -9.02 21.75 17.27
C TRP A 483 -7.58 21.82 17.79
N GLY A 484 -6.70 20.93 17.33
CA GLY A 484 -5.30 20.94 17.71
C GLY A 484 -4.60 22.23 17.28
N LEU A 485 -4.84 22.67 16.04
CA LEU A 485 -4.32 23.94 15.53
C LEU A 485 -4.94 25.13 16.25
N THR A 486 -6.27 25.16 16.44
CA THR A 486 -6.91 26.30 17.12
C THR A 486 -6.39 26.42 18.55
N ARG A 487 -6.46 25.35 19.35
CA ARG A 487 -6.08 25.33 20.77
C ARG A 487 -4.58 25.52 21.01
N TYR A 488 -3.72 24.84 20.25
CA TYR A 488 -2.31 24.76 20.56
C TYR A 488 -1.41 25.56 19.61
N ALA A 489 -1.82 25.89 18.38
CA ALA A 489 -0.95 26.66 17.47
C ALA A 489 -1.00 28.18 17.71
N GLY A 490 -1.69 28.65 18.76
CA GLY A 490 -1.79 30.08 19.06
C GLY A 490 -2.58 30.86 18.00
N LEU A 491 -3.39 30.18 17.18
CA LEU A 491 -4.35 30.82 16.26
C LEU A 491 -5.49 31.54 17.02
N TYR A 492 -5.49 31.45 18.35
CA TYR A 492 -6.31 32.23 19.27
C TYR A 492 -5.74 33.64 19.54
N GLY A 493 -6.58 34.65 19.40
CA GLY A 493 -6.57 35.86 20.23
C GLY A 493 -7.64 35.76 21.34
N GLU A 494 -8.14 36.89 21.87
CA GLU A 494 -9.15 36.96 22.95
C GLU A 494 -10.54 36.36 22.61
N THR A 495 -10.75 35.86 21.39
CA THR A 495 -12.04 35.36 20.88
C THR A 495 -12.34 33.90 21.26
N ARG A 496 -12.19 33.53 22.54
CA ARG A 496 -12.95 32.37 23.06
C ARG A 496 -14.44 32.74 22.99
N GLY A 497 -15.23 32.02 22.21
CA GLY A 497 -16.60 32.45 21.98
C GLY A 497 -17.46 31.61 21.05
N LEU A 498 -18.63 32.17 20.73
CA LEU A 498 -19.79 31.50 20.15
C LEU A 498 -19.53 30.87 18.78
N ASN A 499 -18.68 31.46 17.94
CA ASN A 499 -18.38 30.95 16.59
C ASN A 499 -17.72 29.56 16.62
N LEU A 500 -16.79 29.36 17.55
CA LEU A 500 -16.13 28.07 17.70
C LEU A 500 -17.10 27.03 18.30
N ALA A 501 -17.89 27.45 19.29
CA ALA A 501 -18.93 26.61 19.88
C ALA A 501 -19.91 26.09 18.82
N VAL A 502 -20.34 26.94 17.86
CA VAL A 502 -21.20 26.54 16.72
C VAL A 502 -20.53 25.47 15.87
N GLY A 503 -19.24 25.61 15.56
CA GLY A 503 -18.48 24.60 14.83
C GLY A 503 -18.44 23.25 15.56
N ILE A 504 -18.16 23.26 16.86
CA ILE A 504 -18.13 22.04 17.70
C ILE A 504 -19.52 21.40 17.78
N ILE A 505 -20.59 22.19 17.92
CA ILE A 505 -21.97 21.69 17.89
C ILE A 505 -22.26 20.95 16.58
N GLY A 506 -21.78 21.48 15.45
CA GLY A 506 -21.87 20.79 14.15
C GLY A 506 -21.19 19.41 14.17
N PHE A 507 -20.00 19.30 14.77
CA PHE A 507 -19.31 18.02 14.93
C PHE A 507 -20.01 17.08 15.92
N ILE A 508 -20.59 17.59 17.00
CA ILE A 508 -21.41 16.83 17.97
C ILE A 508 -22.61 16.20 17.27
N LEU A 509 -23.29 16.95 16.39
CA LEU A 509 -24.41 16.44 15.59
C LEU A 509 -23.96 15.34 14.63
N PHE A 510 -22.84 15.56 13.91
CA PHE A 510 -22.33 14.56 12.99
C PHE A 510 -21.87 13.29 13.73
N ASN A 511 -21.15 13.42 14.84
CA ASN A 511 -20.70 12.27 15.62
C ASN A 511 -21.88 11.55 16.31
N SER A 512 -23.00 12.21 16.57
CA SER A 512 -24.24 11.53 17.00
C SER A 512 -24.75 10.56 15.92
N LEU A 513 -24.66 10.93 14.64
CA LEU A 513 -24.98 10.01 13.53
C LEU A 513 -23.98 8.84 13.47
N VAL A 514 -22.70 9.10 13.72
CA VAL A 514 -21.66 8.07 13.81
C VAL A 514 -21.95 7.09 14.95
N ILE A 515 -22.39 7.57 16.12
CA ILE A 515 -22.79 6.71 17.24
C ILE A 515 -23.93 5.78 16.83
N VAL A 516 -24.99 6.33 16.22
CA VAL A 516 -26.14 5.53 15.74
C VAL A 516 -25.67 4.48 14.74
N ALA A 517 -24.81 4.85 13.79
CA ALA A 517 -24.25 3.93 12.82
C ALA A 517 -23.39 2.83 13.50
N ALA A 518 -22.59 3.20 14.50
CA ALA A 518 -21.72 2.29 15.24
C ALA A 518 -22.50 1.24 16.06
N MET A 519 -23.74 1.52 16.47
CA MET A 519 -24.63 0.53 17.12
C MET A 519 -24.89 -0.71 16.26
N PHE A 520 -24.79 -0.58 14.93
CA PHE A 520 -24.97 -1.68 13.97
C PHE A 520 -23.67 -2.43 13.65
N LEU A 521 -22.50 -1.91 14.06
CA LEU A 521 -21.20 -2.55 13.83
C LEU A 521 -20.84 -3.52 14.95
N ASN A 522 -20.44 -2.99 16.10
CA ASN A 522 -20.11 -3.75 17.30
C ASN A 522 -20.00 -2.81 18.51
N LEU A 523 -19.99 -3.40 19.70
CA LEU A 523 -19.94 -2.67 20.96
C LEU A 523 -18.67 -1.82 21.11
N ALA A 524 -17.53 -2.30 20.62
CA ALA A 524 -16.26 -1.57 20.70
C ALA A 524 -16.29 -0.27 19.89
N TRP A 525 -16.77 -0.30 18.64
CA TRP A 525 -16.95 0.91 17.81
C TRP A 525 -17.98 1.86 18.40
N PHE A 526 -19.06 1.34 18.99
CA PHE A 526 -20.03 2.17 19.71
C PHE A 526 -19.39 2.89 20.89
N ALA A 527 -18.65 2.17 21.76
CA ALA A 527 -17.95 2.76 22.90
C ALA A 527 -16.91 3.80 22.44
N TYR A 528 -16.18 3.52 21.36
CA TYR A 528 -15.22 4.43 20.77
C TYR A 528 -15.90 5.74 20.28
N ALA A 529 -17.03 5.64 19.58
CA ALA A 529 -17.75 6.81 19.11
C ALA A 529 -18.41 7.63 20.24
N LEU A 530 -18.94 6.93 21.24
CA LEU A 530 -19.57 7.53 22.42
C LEU A 530 -18.55 8.30 23.27
N THR A 531 -17.38 7.71 23.52
CA THR A 531 -16.33 8.38 24.30
C THR A 531 -15.72 9.57 23.55
N PHE A 532 -15.65 9.53 22.21
CA PHE A 532 -15.28 10.71 21.43
C PHE A 532 -16.32 11.83 21.51
N GLN A 533 -17.61 11.52 21.62
CA GLN A 533 -18.65 12.54 21.84
C GLN A 533 -18.43 13.30 23.15
N LEU A 534 -17.98 12.61 24.21
CA LEU A 534 -17.64 13.27 25.46
C LEU A 534 -16.47 14.24 25.28
N ILE A 535 -15.47 13.90 24.44
CA ILE A 535 -14.37 14.81 24.10
C ILE A 535 -14.93 16.07 23.43
N LEU A 536 -15.85 15.92 22.48
CA LEU A 536 -16.47 17.06 21.80
C LEU A 536 -17.26 17.95 22.78
N ILE A 537 -17.94 17.36 23.76
CA ILE A 537 -18.61 18.10 24.83
C ILE A 537 -17.57 18.86 25.67
N SER A 538 -16.45 18.23 25.99
CA SER A 538 -15.35 18.90 26.70
C SER A 538 -14.83 20.10 25.92
N PHE A 539 -14.65 19.98 24.61
CA PHE A 539 -14.21 21.08 23.75
C PHE A 539 -15.26 22.20 23.69
N LEU A 540 -16.55 21.85 23.67
CA LEU A 540 -17.63 22.83 23.71
C LEU A 540 -17.62 23.63 25.01
N LEU A 541 -17.49 22.95 26.16
CA LEU A 541 -17.44 23.60 27.47
C LEU A 541 -16.22 24.51 27.60
N ASP A 542 -15.08 24.10 27.05
CA ASP A 542 -13.87 24.93 26.96
C ASP A 542 -14.08 26.17 26.10
N ALA A 543 -14.68 26.02 24.92
CA ALA A 543 -15.00 27.14 24.02
C ALA A 543 -15.97 28.16 24.66
N LEU A 544 -16.85 27.70 25.55
CA LEU A 544 -17.78 28.52 26.31
C LEU A 544 -17.19 29.09 27.61
N GLY A 545 -15.97 28.72 27.99
CA GLY A 545 -15.32 29.18 29.21
C GLY A 545 -15.91 28.62 30.51
N VAL A 546 -16.67 27.52 30.45
CA VAL A 546 -17.37 26.89 31.58
C VAL A 546 -16.92 25.45 31.85
N LEU A 547 -15.72 25.09 31.36
CA LEU A 547 -15.16 23.74 31.55
C LEU A 547 -14.89 23.45 33.03
N PRO A 548 -15.53 22.43 33.63
CA PRO A 548 -15.22 22.01 34.99
C PRO A 548 -13.79 21.48 35.09
N PHE A 549 -13.09 21.82 36.17
CA PHE A 549 -11.74 21.33 36.41
C PHE A 549 -11.69 19.80 36.39
N GLY A 550 -10.81 19.23 35.57
CA GLY A 550 -10.60 17.78 35.47
C GLY A 550 -11.57 17.02 34.57
N TYR A 551 -12.61 17.67 34.02
CA TYR A 551 -13.55 16.99 33.11
C TYR A 551 -12.88 16.52 31.81
N ASP A 552 -12.10 17.41 31.20
CA ASP A 552 -11.33 17.13 29.99
C ASP A 552 -10.33 15.99 30.19
N ILE A 553 -9.67 15.94 31.35
CA ILE A 553 -8.75 14.88 31.73
C ILE A 553 -9.48 13.53 31.86
N GLY A 554 -10.56 13.48 32.63
CA GLY A 554 -11.31 12.24 32.84
C GLY A 554 -11.84 11.65 31.53
N VAL A 555 -12.36 12.51 30.64
CA VAL A 555 -12.91 12.10 29.35
C VAL A 555 -11.83 11.66 28.36
N THR A 556 -10.69 12.35 28.32
CA THR A 556 -9.56 11.96 27.44
C THR A 556 -8.90 10.67 27.88
N ILE A 557 -8.74 10.44 29.18
CA ILE A 557 -8.27 9.15 29.71
C ILE A 557 -9.24 8.04 29.32
N LEU A 558 -10.55 8.25 29.50
CA LEU A 558 -11.58 7.28 29.14
C LEU A 558 -11.52 6.91 27.64
N PHE A 559 -11.46 7.91 26.75
CA PHE A 559 -11.31 7.69 25.31
C PHE A 559 -9.97 7.01 24.97
N GLY A 560 -8.88 7.37 25.64
CA GLY A 560 -7.57 6.75 25.48
C GLY A 560 -7.59 5.26 25.82
N VAL A 561 -8.23 4.87 26.93
CA VAL A 561 -8.37 3.47 27.34
C VAL A 561 -9.24 2.68 26.36
N VAL A 562 -10.37 3.24 25.91
CA VAL A 562 -11.23 2.59 24.89
C VAL A 562 -10.49 2.45 23.56
N SER A 563 -9.74 3.46 23.15
CA SER A 563 -8.91 3.41 21.94
C SER A 563 -7.81 2.36 22.04
N PHE A 564 -7.19 2.22 23.22
CA PHE A 564 -6.17 1.20 23.48
C PHE A 564 -6.76 -0.21 23.43
N TYR A 565 -7.96 -0.41 23.97
CA TYR A 565 -8.70 -1.66 23.81
C TYR A 565 -8.96 -1.99 22.35
N CYS A 566 -9.46 -1.03 21.56
CA CYS A 566 -9.71 -1.22 20.12
C CYS A 566 -8.42 -1.54 19.36
N PHE A 567 -7.31 -0.85 19.67
CA PHE A 567 -5.99 -1.13 19.12
C PHE A 567 -5.56 -2.58 19.40
N LEU A 568 -5.60 -3.00 20.67
CA LEU A 568 -5.22 -4.35 21.07
C LEU A 568 -6.12 -5.41 20.42
N ALA A 569 -7.44 -5.16 20.39
CA ALA A 569 -8.38 -6.07 19.78
C ALA A 569 -8.12 -6.31 18.29
N HIS A 570 -7.86 -5.24 17.53
CA HIS A 570 -7.52 -5.36 16.10
C HIS A 570 -6.16 -6.02 15.88
N LEU A 571 -5.17 -5.72 16.72
CA LEU A 571 -3.84 -6.33 16.65
C LEU A 571 -3.90 -7.85 16.90
N PHE A 572 -4.59 -8.28 17.96
CA PHE A 572 -4.81 -9.71 18.24
C PHE A 572 -5.64 -10.40 17.13
N ASN A 573 -6.75 -9.80 16.71
CA ASN A 573 -7.66 -10.43 15.75
C ASN A 573 -7.09 -10.45 14.31
N SER A 574 -6.13 -9.59 13.99
CA SER A 574 -5.38 -9.65 12.73
C SER A 574 -4.27 -10.73 12.76
N THR A 575 -3.76 -11.06 13.95
CA THR A 575 -2.60 -11.94 14.15
C THR A 575 -2.96 -13.42 14.34
N PHE A 576 -4.04 -13.72 15.06
CA PHE A 576 -4.43 -15.09 15.42
C PHE A 576 -5.54 -15.63 14.49
N GLN A 577 -5.60 -16.95 14.28
CA GLN A 577 -6.63 -17.55 13.40
C GLN A 577 -8.05 -17.31 13.93
N VAL A 578 -8.24 -17.51 15.23
CA VAL A 578 -9.52 -17.28 15.93
C VAL A 578 -9.46 -15.91 16.61
N PRO A 579 -10.52 -15.07 16.54
CA PRO A 579 -10.56 -13.80 17.26
C PRO A 579 -10.40 -14.06 18.76
N GLN A 580 -9.35 -13.47 19.36
CA GLN A 580 -8.99 -13.67 20.76
C GLN A 580 -9.65 -12.61 21.65
N ILE A 581 -9.73 -11.37 21.17
CA ILE A 581 -10.30 -10.26 21.92
C ILE A 581 -11.65 -9.90 21.29
N PRO A 582 -12.76 -9.97 22.03
CA PRO A 582 -14.08 -9.74 21.48
C PRO A 582 -14.32 -8.24 21.23
N LEU A 583 -14.66 -7.86 19.99
CA LEU A 583 -15.16 -6.51 19.69
C LEU A 583 -16.63 -6.30 20.14
N GLY A 584 -17.26 -7.35 20.65
CA GLY A 584 -18.67 -7.36 21.05
C GLY A 584 -19.63 -7.59 19.88
N LYS A 585 -20.90 -7.88 20.21
CA LYS A 585 -21.98 -8.00 19.22
C LYS A 585 -22.55 -6.61 18.91
N PRO A 586 -23.15 -6.39 17.72
CA PRO A 586 -23.93 -5.19 17.46
C PRO A 586 -25.02 -4.99 18.53
N LEU A 587 -25.22 -3.74 18.97
CA LEU A 587 -26.27 -3.38 19.94
C LEU A 587 -27.65 -3.52 19.31
N ILE A 588 -27.79 -3.06 18.07
CA ILE A 588 -29.02 -3.21 17.29
C ILE A 588 -28.71 -4.15 16.14
N LYS A 589 -29.36 -5.30 16.13
CA LYS A 589 -29.38 -6.16 14.96
C LYS A 589 -30.47 -5.64 14.02
N LEU A 590 -30.09 -5.17 12.85
CA LEU A 590 -31.03 -5.00 11.74
C LEU A 590 -31.56 -6.38 11.35
N SER A 591 -32.70 -6.77 11.94
CA SER A 591 -33.52 -7.86 11.44
C SER A 591 -34.04 -7.43 10.07
N GLY A 592 -33.37 -7.87 9.01
CA GLY A 592 -33.79 -7.62 7.63
C GLY A 592 -32.67 -7.43 6.61
N ILE A 593 -31.44 -7.08 7.01
CA ILE A 593 -30.32 -6.83 6.07
C ILE A 593 -29.05 -7.64 6.41
N GLY A 594 -29.02 -8.31 7.57
CA GLY A 594 -28.01 -9.31 7.90
C GLY A 594 -28.55 -10.73 7.78
N GLY A 595 -28.12 -11.48 6.76
CA GLY A 595 -28.22 -12.93 6.75
C GLY A 595 -29.32 -13.54 5.89
N GLY A 596 -29.23 -13.35 4.57
CA GLY A 596 -29.85 -14.26 3.60
C GLY A 596 -29.19 -15.64 3.54
N SER A 597 -28.53 -16.11 4.62
CA SER A 597 -28.01 -17.49 4.69
C SER A 597 -29.12 -18.53 4.54
N LYS A 598 -30.39 -18.15 4.76
CA LYS A 598 -31.56 -19.00 4.48
C LYS A 598 -32.13 -18.85 3.07
N VAL A 599 -31.76 -17.81 2.31
CA VAL A 599 -32.36 -17.48 0.99
C VAL A 599 -31.38 -17.77 -0.17
N CYS A 600 -30.08 -17.59 0.04
CA CYS A 600 -29.02 -17.91 -0.91
C CYS A 600 -27.81 -18.48 -0.15
N PRO A 601 -27.56 -19.80 -0.17
CA PRO A 601 -26.40 -20.38 0.49
C PRO A 601 -25.11 -19.96 -0.21
N HIS A 602 -24.16 -19.46 0.59
CA HIS A 602 -22.80 -19.11 0.16
C HIS A 602 -21.89 -20.32 0.39
N LEU A 603 -21.57 -21.05 -0.66
CA LEU A 603 -20.94 -22.36 -0.56
C LEU A 603 -19.49 -22.33 -1.07
N PRO A 604 -18.51 -22.82 -0.29
CA PRO A 604 -17.11 -22.79 -0.70
C PRO A 604 -16.86 -23.71 -1.89
N ALA A 605 -16.39 -23.18 -3.01
CA ALA A 605 -16.27 -24.02 -4.21
C ALA A 605 -15.09 -25.01 -4.20
N ARG A 606 -14.24 -24.95 -3.17
CA ARG A 606 -13.18 -25.95 -2.94
C ARG A 606 -13.73 -27.30 -2.45
N LYS A 607 -15.00 -27.37 -2.02
CA LYS A 607 -15.62 -28.60 -1.51
C LYS A 607 -16.53 -29.22 -2.56
N ALA A 608 -16.35 -30.52 -2.85
CA ALA A 608 -17.22 -31.24 -3.78
C ALA A 608 -18.70 -31.26 -3.34
N SER A 609 -18.95 -31.36 -2.03
CA SER A 609 -20.30 -31.29 -1.45
C SER A 609 -21.00 -29.95 -1.71
N SER A 610 -20.24 -28.86 -1.76
CA SER A 610 -20.75 -27.53 -2.12
C SER A 610 -21.15 -27.45 -3.59
N VAL A 611 -20.39 -28.10 -4.48
CA VAL A 611 -20.76 -28.16 -5.91
C VAL A 611 -22.01 -29.00 -6.12
N GLN A 612 -22.16 -30.11 -5.40
CA GLN A 612 -23.37 -30.94 -5.43
C GLN A 612 -24.61 -30.16 -4.97
N GLN A 613 -24.51 -29.39 -3.89
CA GLN A 613 -25.61 -28.54 -3.41
C GLN A 613 -26.02 -27.47 -4.44
N ILE A 614 -25.05 -26.78 -5.06
CA ILE A 614 -25.36 -25.82 -6.13
C ILE A 614 -25.96 -26.53 -7.35
N ALA A 615 -25.46 -27.72 -7.71
CA ALA A 615 -26.01 -28.51 -8.80
C ALA A 615 -27.46 -28.91 -8.55
N GLU A 616 -27.82 -29.28 -7.32
CA GLU A 616 -29.20 -29.59 -6.92
C GLU A 616 -30.11 -28.36 -7.01
N ILE A 617 -29.63 -27.19 -6.55
CA ILE A 617 -30.36 -25.92 -6.69
C ILE A 617 -30.63 -25.61 -8.17
N MET A 618 -29.63 -25.78 -9.04
CA MET A 618 -29.78 -25.54 -10.49
C MET A 618 -30.72 -26.57 -11.14
N LYS A 619 -30.61 -27.84 -10.76
CA LYS A 619 -31.53 -28.91 -11.21
C LYS A 619 -32.97 -28.66 -10.78
N ASN A 620 -33.20 -27.88 -9.72
CA ASN A 620 -34.53 -27.48 -9.25
C ASN A 620 -34.99 -26.11 -9.83
N GLY A 621 -34.38 -25.64 -10.91
CA GLY A 621 -34.75 -24.39 -11.59
C GLY A 621 -34.21 -23.10 -10.92
N GLY A 622 -33.27 -23.24 -9.99
CA GLY A 622 -32.57 -22.10 -9.37
C GLY A 622 -31.50 -21.50 -10.28
N ILE A 623 -31.31 -20.18 -10.20
CA ILE A 623 -30.18 -19.48 -10.82
C ILE A 623 -29.09 -19.28 -9.77
N CYS A 624 -27.83 -19.48 -10.16
CA CYS A 624 -26.70 -19.45 -9.24
C CYS A 624 -25.59 -18.50 -9.70
N GLY A 625 -24.84 -17.98 -8.73
CA GLY A 625 -23.61 -17.24 -8.98
C GLY A 625 -22.39 -18.15 -9.02
N MET A 626 -21.59 -18.04 -10.08
CA MET A 626 -20.41 -18.87 -10.27
C MET A 626 -19.16 -18.00 -10.55
N PRO A 627 -18.02 -18.24 -9.89
CA PRO A 627 -16.75 -17.63 -10.24
C PRO A 627 -16.20 -18.22 -11.54
N THR A 628 -15.49 -17.40 -12.31
CA THR A 628 -14.76 -17.84 -13.51
C THR A 628 -13.33 -17.31 -13.45
N ASP A 629 -12.55 -17.63 -14.47
CA ASP A 629 -11.19 -17.10 -14.71
C ASP A 629 -11.16 -15.59 -14.96
N THR A 630 -12.29 -14.98 -15.33
CA THR A 630 -12.37 -13.54 -15.64
C THR A 630 -13.28 -12.76 -14.69
N VAL A 631 -14.52 -13.20 -14.48
CA VAL A 631 -15.55 -12.48 -13.67
C VAL A 631 -16.52 -13.45 -12.99
N TYR A 632 -17.27 -12.99 -12.00
CA TYR A 632 -18.46 -13.73 -11.55
C TYR A 632 -19.55 -13.67 -12.63
N VAL A 633 -20.14 -14.83 -12.90
CA VAL A 633 -21.21 -15.01 -13.87
C VAL A 633 -22.48 -15.53 -13.18
N LEU A 634 -23.63 -15.20 -13.77
CA LEU A 634 -24.92 -15.77 -13.41
C LEU A 634 -25.19 -16.95 -14.33
N VAL A 635 -25.51 -18.10 -13.74
CA VAL A 635 -25.70 -19.36 -14.46
C VAL A 635 -27.08 -19.95 -14.22
N ALA A 636 -27.63 -20.59 -15.25
CA ALA A 636 -28.86 -21.37 -15.22
C ALA A 636 -28.66 -22.67 -16.01
N ALA A 637 -29.28 -23.78 -15.57
CA ALA A 637 -29.20 -25.03 -16.32
C ALA A 637 -30.06 -24.96 -17.60
N CYS A 638 -29.51 -25.38 -18.75
CA CYS A 638 -30.23 -25.29 -20.03
C CYS A 638 -31.47 -26.20 -20.10
N ASN A 639 -31.48 -27.30 -19.35
CA ASN A 639 -32.62 -28.22 -19.23
C ASN A 639 -33.75 -27.71 -18.33
N ARG A 640 -33.65 -26.46 -17.85
CA ARG A 640 -34.65 -25.76 -17.04
C ARG A 640 -35.00 -24.42 -17.72
N PRO A 641 -35.91 -24.42 -18.72
CA PRO A 641 -36.19 -23.23 -19.53
C PRO A 641 -36.67 -22.04 -18.69
N GLU A 642 -37.43 -22.30 -17.62
CA GLU A 642 -37.87 -21.29 -16.66
C GLU A 642 -36.70 -20.59 -15.95
N ALA A 643 -35.62 -21.32 -15.64
CA ALA A 643 -34.43 -20.76 -15.00
C ALA A 643 -33.63 -19.89 -15.96
N VAL A 644 -33.56 -20.28 -17.24
CA VAL A 644 -32.91 -19.51 -18.31
C VAL A 644 -33.63 -18.19 -18.54
N VAL A 645 -34.97 -18.23 -18.63
CA VAL A 645 -35.80 -17.01 -18.73
C VAL A 645 -35.63 -16.12 -17.50
N LYS A 646 -35.57 -16.71 -16.30
CA LYS A 646 -35.32 -15.97 -15.06
C LYS A 646 -33.95 -15.30 -15.07
N ALA A 647 -32.88 -16.00 -15.44
CA ALA A 647 -31.54 -15.44 -15.54
C ALA A 647 -31.47 -14.28 -16.55
N TYR A 648 -32.16 -14.41 -17.69
CA TYR A 648 -32.28 -13.36 -18.68
C TYR A 648 -33.06 -12.14 -18.16
N ASN A 649 -34.20 -12.36 -17.50
CA ASN A 649 -35.06 -11.28 -16.98
C ASN A 649 -34.42 -10.50 -15.83
N VAL A 650 -33.59 -11.15 -15.01
CA VAL A 650 -32.79 -10.49 -13.96
C VAL A 650 -31.92 -9.37 -14.55
N LYS A 651 -31.56 -9.44 -15.84
CA LYS A 651 -30.70 -8.51 -16.54
C LYS A 651 -31.43 -7.41 -17.34
N LYS A 652 -32.73 -7.55 -17.63
CA LYS A 652 -33.41 -6.94 -18.81
C LYS A 652 -33.75 -5.44 -18.75
N ALA A 653 -32.90 -4.60 -18.12
CA ALA A 653 -33.05 -3.13 -18.17
C ALA A 653 -32.30 -2.45 -19.34
N ALA A 654 -31.66 -3.20 -20.26
CA ALA A 654 -31.03 -2.62 -21.45
C ALA A 654 -30.86 -3.64 -22.59
N GLN A 655 -30.96 -3.14 -23.82
CA GLN A 655 -30.90 -3.90 -25.08
C GLN A 655 -29.58 -4.66 -25.34
N ASP A 656 -29.73 -5.76 -26.09
CA ASP A 656 -28.80 -6.45 -26.99
C ASP A 656 -27.50 -7.10 -26.47
N ARG A 657 -27.58 -7.99 -25.46
CA ARG A 657 -26.57 -9.06 -25.32
C ARG A 657 -27.16 -10.43 -25.03
N PRO A 658 -27.10 -11.38 -25.98
CA PRO A 658 -27.57 -12.73 -25.76
C PRO A 658 -26.68 -13.50 -24.78
N MET A 659 -27.24 -14.49 -24.08
CA MET A 659 -26.49 -15.38 -23.21
C MET A 659 -25.60 -16.33 -24.01
N SER A 660 -24.51 -16.81 -23.41
CA SER A 660 -23.67 -17.87 -23.98
C SER A 660 -24.03 -19.23 -23.37
N MET A 661 -23.67 -20.32 -24.04
CA MET A 661 -23.87 -21.68 -23.53
C MET A 661 -22.53 -22.29 -23.16
N TRP A 662 -22.40 -22.83 -21.95
CA TRP A 662 -21.16 -23.46 -21.50
C TRP A 662 -21.34 -24.97 -21.36
N ILE A 663 -20.31 -25.70 -21.77
CA ILE A 663 -20.25 -27.16 -21.78
C ILE A 663 -19.02 -27.63 -20.97
N SER A 664 -19.07 -28.86 -20.48
CA SER A 664 -17.98 -29.51 -19.73
C SER A 664 -17.07 -30.36 -20.61
N SER A 665 -17.58 -30.79 -21.77
CA SER A 665 -16.85 -31.64 -22.71
C SER A 665 -17.42 -31.48 -24.11
N ILE A 666 -16.54 -31.58 -25.12
CA ILE A 666 -16.91 -31.59 -26.54
C ILE A 666 -17.88 -32.74 -26.86
N LYS A 667 -17.84 -33.84 -26.10
CA LYS A 667 -18.81 -34.94 -26.22
C LYS A 667 -20.27 -34.49 -26.07
N GLN A 668 -20.53 -33.39 -25.36
CA GLN A 668 -21.88 -32.82 -25.24
C GLN A 668 -22.37 -32.21 -26.55
N LEU A 669 -21.48 -31.92 -27.50
CA LEU A 669 -21.79 -31.42 -28.85
C LEU A 669 -21.89 -32.53 -29.90
N GLU A 670 -21.77 -33.81 -29.52
CA GLU A 670 -21.91 -34.91 -30.48
C GLU A 670 -23.20 -34.84 -31.32
N PRO A 671 -24.38 -34.46 -30.77
CA PRO A 671 -25.60 -34.34 -31.57
C PRO A 671 -25.54 -33.26 -32.66
N VAL A 672 -24.61 -32.30 -32.55
CA VAL A 672 -24.41 -31.21 -33.51
C VAL A 672 -23.16 -31.35 -34.34
N ARG A 673 -22.46 -32.48 -34.23
CA ARG A 673 -21.21 -32.72 -34.94
C ARG A 673 -21.33 -32.51 -36.45
N HIS A 674 -22.49 -32.84 -37.03
CA HIS A 674 -22.78 -32.64 -38.45
C HIS A 674 -22.82 -31.16 -38.89
N LEU A 675 -22.97 -30.21 -37.96
CA LEU A 675 -22.93 -28.76 -38.21
C LEU A 675 -21.55 -28.16 -38.00
N LEU A 676 -20.59 -28.94 -37.48
CA LEU A 676 -19.23 -28.50 -37.17
C LEU A 676 -18.30 -29.04 -38.25
N SER A 677 -17.49 -28.15 -38.86
CA SER A 677 -16.47 -28.62 -39.81
C SER A 677 -15.36 -29.40 -39.08
N PRO A 678 -14.69 -30.35 -39.76
CA PRO A 678 -13.57 -31.09 -39.16
C PRO A 678 -12.50 -30.16 -38.56
N LEU A 679 -12.19 -29.06 -39.26
CA LEU A 679 -11.26 -28.05 -38.78
C LEU A 679 -11.71 -27.38 -37.47
N LEU A 680 -13.01 -27.13 -37.31
CA LEU A 680 -13.54 -26.56 -36.08
C LEU A 680 -13.44 -27.54 -34.92
N LEU A 681 -13.71 -28.82 -35.17
CA LEU A 681 -13.60 -29.89 -34.18
C LEU A 681 -12.15 -30.07 -33.71
N ASP A 682 -11.20 -30.17 -34.64
CA ASP A 682 -9.76 -30.28 -34.33
C ASP A 682 -9.29 -29.08 -33.49
N PHE A 683 -9.77 -27.88 -33.83
CA PHE A 683 -9.46 -26.67 -33.07
C PHE A 683 -10.11 -26.67 -31.68
N MET A 684 -11.37 -27.09 -31.56
CA MET A 684 -12.03 -27.24 -30.25
C MET A 684 -11.28 -28.22 -29.36
N GLU A 685 -10.86 -29.37 -29.89
CA GLU A 685 -10.09 -30.39 -29.14
C GLU A 685 -8.72 -29.88 -28.68
N ALA A 686 -8.05 -29.07 -29.51
CA ALA A 686 -6.76 -28.47 -29.16
C ALA A 686 -6.87 -27.26 -28.22
N ALA A 687 -7.94 -26.47 -28.34
CA ALA A 687 -8.08 -25.18 -27.66
C ALA A 687 -8.87 -25.25 -26.36
N TRP A 688 -9.71 -26.26 -26.15
CA TRP A 688 -10.52 -26.40 -24.94
C TRP A 688 -10.02 -27.53 -24.02
N PRO A 689 -10.08 -27.33 -22.69
CA PRO A 689 -10.70 -26.21 -21.96
C PRO A 689 -9.85 -24.92 -21.97
N SER A 690 -10.48 -23.74 -22.16
CA SER A 690 -9.78 -22.43 -22.13
C SER A 690 -10.73 -21.23 -21.97
N SER A 691 -10.18 -20.01 -22.09
CA SER A 691 -10.94 -18.75 -22.09
C SER A 691 -11.55 -18.38 -23.45
N ILE A 692 -11.39 -19.21 -24.47
CA ILE A 692 -11.87 -18.96 -25.83
C ILE A 692 -13.34 -19.39 -25.96
N SER A 693 -14.17 -18.57 -26.60
CA SER A 693 -15.55 -18.93 -26.97
C SER A 693 -15.65 -19.16 -28.48
N MET A 694 -16.35 -20.20 -28.89
CA MET A 694 -16.57 -20.56 -30.30
C MET A 694 -18.00 -20.18 -30.68
N VAL A 695 -18.19 -19.52 -31.82
CA VAL A 695 -19.52 -19.20 -32.34
C VAL A 695 -19.89 -20.21 -33.42
N ILE A 696 -21.00 -20.89 -33.22
CA ILE A 696 -21.52 -21.86 -34.18
C ILE A 696 -22.93 -21.47 -34.63
N PRO A 697 -23.41 -21.95 -35.80
CA PRO A 697 -24.77 -21.68 -36.25
C PRO A 697 -25.81 -22.16 -35.24
N ARG A 698 -26.79 -21.29 -34.98
CA ARG A 698 -27.96 -21.66 -34.19
C ARG A 698 -28.83 -22.61 -35.01
N GLY A 699 -29.42 -23.62 -34.38
CA GLY A 699 -30.34 -24.52 -35.06
C GLY A 699 -31.25 -25.31 -34.11
N PRO A 700 -32.14 -26.16 -34.67
CA PRO A 700 -33.09 -26.99 -33.90
C PRO A 700 -32.43 -27.92 -32.88
N TRP A 701 -31.14 -28.20 -33.07
CA TRP A 701 -30.35 -28.99 -32.13
C TRP A 701 -30.31 -28.46 -30.70
N MET A 702 -30.59 -27.16 -30.48
CA MET A 702 -30.65 -26.59 -29.15
C MET A 702 -31.77 -27.22 -28.30
N ASP A 703 -32.81 -27.77 -28.93
CA ASP A 703 -33.92 -28.42 -28.25
C ASP A 703 -33.50 -29.72 -27.54
N ILE A 704 -32.41 -30.35 -28.00
CA ILE A 704 -31.81 -31.54 -27.36
C ILE A 704 -31.40 -31.25 -25.91
N PHE A 705 -31.11 -29.98 -25.59
CA PHE A 705 -30.74 -29.55 -24.25
C PHE A 705 -31.93 -29.13 -23.37
N GLY A 706 -33.17 -29.32 -23.84
CA GLY A 706 -34.38 -29.01 -23.06
C GLY A 706 -34.70 -27.52 -22.94
N LEU A 707 -34.21 -26.70 -23.87
CA LEU A 707 -34.33 -25.24 -23.82
C LEU A 707 -35.72 -24.70 -24.22
N GLY A 708 -36.45 -25.40 -25.09
CA GLY A 708 -37.73 -24.94 -25.64
C GLY A 708 -37.69 -23.46 -26.07
N ASP A 709 -38.73 -22.70 -25.73
CA ASP A 709 -38.82 -21.27 -26.04
C ASP A 709 -37.72 -20.41 -25.41
N ALA A 710 -37.05 -20.89 -24.35
CA ALA A 710 -35.97 -20.16 -23.71
C ALA A 710 -34.70 -20.09 -24.59
N ALA A 711 -34.60 -20.93 -25.62
CA ALA A 711 -33.50 -20.91 -26.58
C ALA A 711 -33.29 -19.51 -27.17
N LYS A 712 -34.35 -18.72 -27.38
CA LYS A 712 -34.28 -17.34 -27.94
C LYS A 712 -33.42 -16.36 -27.11
N HIS A 713 -33.14 -16.70 -25.86
CA HIS A 713 -32.31 -15.88 -24.96
C HIS A 713 -30.82 -16.25 -24.98
N ILE A 714 -30.44 -17.32 -25.69
CA ILE A 714 -29.07 -17.81 -25.83
C ILE A 714 -28.63 -17.64 -27.29
N GLY A 715 -27.53 -16.92 -27.51
CA GLY A 715 -27.09 -16.54 -28.85
C GLY A 715 -28.01 -15.55 -29.57
N THR A 716 -27.62 -15.18 -30.79
CA THR A 716 -28.45 -14.39 -31.72
C THR A 716 -29.42 -15.32 -32.47
N PRO A 717 -30.34 -14.79 -33.31
CA PRO A 717 -31.16 -15.63 -34.19
C PRO A 717 -30.35 -16.51 -35.15
N GLN A 718 -29.10 -16.15 -35.45
CA GLN A 718 -28.26 -16.83 -36.44
C GLN A 718 -27.18 -17.72 -35.81
N SER A 719 -26.74 -17.41 -34.59
CA SER A 719 -25.53 -18.01 -34.03
C SER A 719 -25.51 -18.05 -32.51
N ILE A 720 -24.74 -18.98 -31.94
CA ILE A 720 -24.59 -19.18 -30.50
C ILE A 720 -23.11 -19.25 -30.14
N ALA A 721 -22.73 -18.55 -29.07
CA ALA A 721 -21.41 -18.66 -28.46
C ALA A 721 -21.38 -19.81 -27.45
N ILE A 722 -20.49 -20.77 -27.68
CA ILE A 722 -20.23 -21.93 -26.82
C ILE A 722 -18.84 -21.82 -26.18
N ARG A 723 -18.70 -22.25 -24.93
CA ARG A 723 -17.41 -22.29 -24.23
C ARG A 723 -17.25 -23.53 -23.36
N ASN A 724 -16.06 -24.12 -23.36
CA ASN A 724 -15.61 -25.06 -22.32
C ASN A 724 -14.58 -24.35 -21.43
N PRO A 725 -14.95 -23.91 -20.22
CA PRO A 725 -14.09 -23.09 -19.37
C PRO A 725 -12.94 -23.89 -18.77
N ASP A 726 -11.75 -23.29 -18.71
CA ASP A 726 -10.62 -23.78 -17.90
C ASP A 726 -10.80 -23.39 -16.42
N CYS A 727 -11.84 -23.94 -15.81
CA CYS A 727 -12.14 -23.76 -14.41
C CYS A 727 -12.72 -25.05 -13.85
N THR A 728 -11.91 -25.80 -13.09
CA THR A 728 -12.25 -27.11 -12.53
C THR A 728 -13.62 -27.13 -11.83
N VAL A 729 -13.94 -26.08 -11.07
CA VAL A 729 -15.23 -25.93 -10.38
C VAL A 729 -16.38 -25.79 -11.38
N ALA A 730 -16.21 -24.94 -12.39
CA ALA A 730 -17.24 -24.71 -13.41
C ALA A 730 -17.46 -25.98 -14.25
N THR A 731 -16.39 -26.61 -14.73
CA THR A 731 -16.45 -27.84 -15.52
C THR A 731 -17.09 -28.98 -14.72
N TYR A 732 -16.74 -29.12 -13.43
CA TYR A 732 -17.35 -30.13 -12.55
C TYR A 732 -18.84 -29.84 -12.32
N LEU A 733 -19.24 -28.59 -12.09
CA LEU A 733 -20.65 -28.21 -11.98
C LEU A 733 -21.43 -28.56 -13.26
N ILE A 734 -20.91 -28.15 -14.43
CA ILE A 734 -21.54 -28.41 -15.74
C ILE A 734 -21.66 -29.91 -16.00
N SER A 735 -20.67 -30.71 -15.58
CA SER A 735 -20.74 -32.17 -15.69
C SER A 735 -21.89 -32.79 -14.88
N GLN A 736 -22.31 -32.14 -13.78
CA GLN A 736 -23.38 -32.61 -12.90
C GLN A 736 -24.77 -32.17 -13.36
N VAL A 737 -24.90 -30.97 -13.94
CA VAL A 737 -26.20 -30.37 -14.30
C VAL A 737 -26.53 -30.46 -15.80
N GLY A 738 -25.54 -30.71 -16.65
CA GLY A 738 -25.64 -30.56 -18.11
C GLY A 738 -25.22 -29.16 -18.56
N PRO A 739 -25.34 -28.83 -19.86
CA PRO A 739 -24.99 -27.51 -20.37
C PRO A 739 -25.71 -26.39 -19.63
N ILE A 740 -25.04 -25.26 -19.45
CA ILE A 740 -25.56 -24.12 -18.69
C ILE A 740 -25.61 -22.86 -19.57
N ALA A 741 -26.63 -22.04 -19.37
CA ALA A 741 -26.71 -20.69 -19.90
C ALA A 741 -25.95 -19.74 -18.97
N VAL A 742 -25.08 -18.91 -19.55
CA VAL A 742 -24.18 -18.03 -18.80
C VAL A 742 -24.32 -16.58 -19.27
N THR A 743 -24.44 -15.68 -18.30
CA THR A 743 -24.41 -14.23 -18.52
C THR A 743 -23.55 -13.54 -17.47
N SER A 744 -22.98 -12.38 -17.80
CA SER A 744 -22.22 -11.58 -16.83
C SER A 744 -23.14 -11.15 -15.69
N ALA A 745 -22.58 -11.09 -14.48
CA ALA A 745 -23.37 -10.94 -13.27
C ALA A 745 -23.46 -9.48 -12.76
N ASN A 746 -23.44 -8.53 -13.70
CA ASN A 746 -23.62 -7.10 -13.48
C ASN A 746 -24.99 -6.61 -14.02
N PRO A 747 -25.72 -5.77 -13.27
CA PRO A 747 -26.72 -4.87 -13.83
C PRO A 747 -26.04 -3.98 -14.88
N THR A 748 -26.73 -3.74 -15.99
CA THR A 748 -26.12 -3.13 -17.19
C THR A 748 -25.49 -1.77 -16.92
N GLY A 749 -24.30 -1.53 -17.49
CA GLY A 749 -23.56 -0.26 -17.37
C GLY A 749 -22.60 -0.18 -16.16
N GLU A 750 -22.71 -1.11 -15.21
CA GLU A 750 -21.86 -1.15 -14.04
C GLU A 750 -20.61 -2.02 -14.22
N ALA A 751 -19.57 -1.71 -13.44
CA ALA A 751 -18.35 -2.51 -13.36
C ALA A 751 -18.64 -4.00 -13.08
N ASP A 752 -17.85 -4.86 -13.73
CA ASP A 752 -17.96 -6.31 -13.63
C ASP A 752 -17.82 -6.79 -12.19
N THR A 753 -18.66 -7.75 -11.80
CA THR A 753 -18.57 -8.38 -10.49
C THR A 753 -17.39 -9.34 -10.44
N THR A 754 -16.45 -9.10 -9.54
CA THR A 754 -15.27 -9.97 -9.33
C THR A 754 -15.33 -10.70 -7.99
N HIS A 755 -16.37 -10.46 -7.18
CA HIS A 755 -16.55 -11.06 -5.87
C HIS A 755 -18.01 -11.45 -5.58
N HIS A 756 -18.20 -12.55 -4.87
CA HIS A 756 -19.51 -13.08 -4.50
C HIS A 756 -20.37 -12.04 -3.74
N ASN A 757 -19.77 -11.24 -2.84
CA ASN A 757 -20.52 -10.16 -2.17
C ASN A 757 -21.04 -9.08 -3.12
N GLN A 758 -20.31 -8.74 -4.18
CA GLN A 758 -20.79 -7.77 -5.18
C GLN A 758 -21.98 -8.35 -5.95
N LEU A 759 -21.91 -9.65 -6.27
CA LEU A 759 -23.02 -10.36 -6.89
C LEU A 759 -24.26 -10.37 -6.00
N TYR A 760 -24.09 -10.70 -4.72
CA TYR A 760 -25.19 -10.72 -3.77
C TYR A 760 -25.74 -9.33 -3.48
N ALA A 761 -24.91 -8.29 -3.37
CA ALA A 761 -25.37 -6.91 -3.20
C ALA A 761 -26.20 -6.44 -4.40
N LYS A 762 -25.82 -6.85 -5.63
CA LYS A 762 -26.48 -6.44 -6.87
C LYS A 762 -27.73 -7.26 -7.21
N LEU A 763 -27.70 -8.57 -6.99
CA LEU A 763 -28.78 -9.49 -7.39
C LEU A 763 -29.63 -10.00 -6.22
N GLY A 764 -29.13 -9.90 -4.98
CA GLY A 764 -29.83 -10.20 -3.73
C GLY A 764 -30.63 -11.50 -3.76
N ASN A 765 -31.90 -11.39 -3.40
CA ASN A 765 -32.85 -12.51 -3.29
C ASN A 765 -33.24 -13.14 -4.65
N LYS A 766 -32.75 -12.61 -5.78
CA LYS A 766 -33.04 -13.18 -7.11
C LYS A 766 -32.21 -14.43 -7.39
N VAL A 767 -31.05 -14.58 -6.74
CA VAL A 767 -30.13 -15.72 -6.85
C VAL A 767 -30.39 -16.73 -5.74
N ARG A 768 -30.44 -18.03 -6.07
CA ARG A 768 -30.78 -19.11 -5.12
C ARG A 768 -29.59 -19.87 -4.56
N GLY A 769 -28.38 -19.60 -5.03
CA GLY A 769 -27.13 -20.17 -4.51
C GLY A 769 -25.92 -19.48 -5.11
N MET A 770 -24.82 -19.42 -4.37
CA MET A 770 -23.60 -18.77 -4.86
C MET A 770 -22.35 -19.50 -4.39
N PHE A 771 -21.43 -19.72 -5.32
CA PHE A 771 -20.09 -20.18 -4.98
C PHE A 771 -19.27 -19.06 -4.36
N VAL A 772 -18.58 -19.40 -3.29
CA VAL A 772 -17.54 -18.58 -2.69
C VAL A 772 -16.20 -19.19 -3.09
N ILE A 773 -15.48 -18.50 -3.98
CA ILE A 773 -14.07 -18.76 -4.24
C ILE A 773 -13.28 -17.53 -3.85
N LEU A 774 -12.16 -17.76 -3.17
CA LEU A 774 -11.03 -16.85 -3.19
C LEU A 774 -10.38 -17.00 -4.57
N ILE A 775 -10.70 -16.09 -5.50
CA ILE A 775 -10.07 -16.13 -6.82
C ILE A 775 -8.62 -15.72 -6.59
N ILE A 776 -7.70 -16.68 -6.69
CA ILE A 776 -6.28 -16.40 -6.81
C ILE A 776 -6.10 -15.81 -8.20
N PHE A 777 -6.34 -14.51 -8.34
CA PHE A 777 -5.67 -13.80 -9.41
C PHE A 777 -4.20 -13.85 -9.05
N SER A 778 -3.43 -14.69 -9.73
CA SER A 778 -1.99 -14.45 -9.82
C SER A 778 -1.84 -13.03 -10.36
N VAL A 779 -1.53 -12.09 -9.48
CA VAL A 779 -1.15 -10.72 -9.86
C VAL A 779 0.24 -10.81 -10.47
N GLY A 780 0.30 -11.42 -11.65
CA GLY A 780 1.44 -11.34 -12.53
C GLY A 780 1.49 -9.95 -13.12
N SER A 781 2.16 -9.01 -12.46
CA SER A 781 2.85 -7.86 -13.09
C SER A 781 2.03 -6.87 -13.97
N SER A 782 0.76 -7.12 -14.19
CA SER A 782 -0.08 -6.46 -15.19
C SER A 782 -1.21 -5.81 -14.42
N GLY A 783 -1.28 -4.48 -14.49
CA GLY A 783 -2.43 -3.76 -13.95
C GLY A 783 -3.73 -4.30 -14.57
N ILE A 784 -4.81 -4.22 -13.81
CA ILE A 784 -6.15 -4.56 -14.27
C ILE A 784 -6.49 -3.64 -15.44
N THR A 785 -6.41 -4.17 -16.65
CA THR A 785 -7.15 -3.63 -17.79
C THR A 785 -8.55 -4.19 -17.66
N LEU A 786 -9.52 -3.35 -17.30
CA LEU A 786 -10.96 -3.62 -17.47
C LEU A 786 -11.24 -3.67 -18.97
N GLY A 787 -10.90 -4.81 -19.56
CA GLY A 787 -11.12 -5.14 -20.95
C GLY A 787 -11.31 -6.63 -21.00
N GLN A 788 -12.57 -7.05 -20.99
CA GLN A 788 -13.04 -8.41 -21.20
C GLN A 788 -12.24 -9.07 -22.35
N VAL A 789 -11.22 -9.89 -22.00
CA VAL A 789 -10.44 -10.67 -22.97
C VAL A 789 -11.21 -11.95 -23.26
N ASP A 790 -12.36 -11.81 -23.90
CA ASP A 790 -13.07 -12.93 -24.50
C ASP A 790 -12.58 -13.01 -25.96
N GLY A 791 -11.73 -13.99 -26.26
CA GLY A 791 -11.41 -14.33 -27.65
C GLY A 791 -12.63 -15.02 -28.26
N VAL A 792 -13.22 -14.42 -29.30
CA VAL A 792 -14.36 -14.97 -30.03
C VAL A 792 -13.88 -15.51 -31.38
N PHE A 793 -14.14 -16.80 -31.65
CA PHE A 793 -13.75 -17.47 -32.89
C PHE A 793 -14.99 -17.82 -33.73
N VAL A 794 -14.99 -17.49 -35.02
CA VAL A 794 -16.14 -17.68 -35.94
C VAL A 794 -15.64 -18.14 -37.30
N MET A 795 -16.27 -19.18 -37.88
CA MET A 795 -16.04 -19.58 -39.26
C MET A 795 -17.26 -19.25 -40.13
N GLY A 796 -17.08 -18.37 -41.11
CA GLY A 796 -18.09 -17.94 -42.09
C GLY A 796 -17.65 -16.70 -42.89
N PRO A 797 -18.36 -16.33 -43.98
CA PRO A 797 -18.12 -15.05 -44.68
C PRO A 797 -18.36 -13.87 -43.71
N PRO A 798 -17.69 -12.72 -43.91
CA PRO A 798 -17.65 -11.64 -42.93
C PRO A 798 -19.05 -11.08 -42.66
N GLN A 799 -19.58 -11.33 -41.45
CA GLN A 799 -20.80 -10.68 -40.95
C GLN A 799 -20.47 -9.59 -39.93
N ARG A 800 -21.35 -8.58 -39.86
CA ARG A 800 -21.15 -7.30 -39.15
C ARG A 800 -20.80 -7.46 -37.65
N THR A 801 -19.66 -6.86 -37.32
CA THR A 801 -19.07 -6.40 -36.05
C THR A 801 -19.81 -6.64 -34.72
N LEU A 802 -19.22 -7.51 -33.87
CA LEU A 802 -19.38 -7.53 -32.41
C LEU A 802 -17.99 -7.73 -31.73
N ARG A 803 -17.41 -6.64 -31.20
CA ARG A 803 -16.17 -6.52 -30.37
C ARG A 803 -14.75 -6.67 -31.00
N PRO A 804 -13.70 -6.10 -30.34
CA PRO A 804 -12.37 -5.91 -30.91
C PRO A 804 -11.38 -7.01 -30.48
N ARG A 805 -11.33 -8.12 -31.22
CA ARG A 805 -10.17 -8.99 -31.54
C ARG A 805 -10.67 -10.37 -31.96
N TRP A 806 -10.61 -10.63 -33.26
CA TRP A 806 -10.92 -11.93 -33.85
C TRP A 806 -9.62 -12.69 -34.10
N LEU A 807 -9.65 -14.01 -33.90
CA LEU A 807 -8.61 -14.91 -34.38
C LEU A 807 -9.11 -15.53 -35.68
N THR A 808 -8.40 -15.30 -36.79
CA THR A 808 -8.72 -15.88 -38.09
C THR A 808 -7.65 -16.90 -38.46
N VAL A 809 -8.03 -18.11 -38.87
CA VAL A 809 -7.10 -19.14 -39.34
C VAL A 809 -6.88 -18.97 -40.84
N ARG A 810 -5.62 -18.89 -41.30
CA ARG A 810 -5.25 -19.02 -42.71
C ARG A 810 -4.38 -20.26 -42.93
N ARG A 811 -4.62 -20.96 -44.03
CA ARG A 811 -3.75 -22.02 -44.52
C ARG A 811 -2.52 -21.39 -45.19
N SER A 812 -1.32 -21.75 -44.71
CA SER A 812 -0.08 -21.59 -45.48
C SER A 812 0.05 -22.79 -46.43
N ASN A 813 0.80 -22.68 -47.52
CA ASN A 813 1.01 -23.73 -48.53
C ASN A 813 1.79 -24.99 -48.02
N GLY A 814 1.66 -25.37 -46.74
CA GLY A 814 2.25 -26.55 -46.11
C GLY A 814 1.38 -27.13 -44.98
N PRO A 815 1.84 -28.16 -44.24
CA PRO A 815 1.03 -28.88 -43.24
C PRO A 815 0.86 -28.14 -41.89
N HIS A 816 1.34 -26.90 -41.77
CA HIS A 816 1.33 -26.14 -40.52
C HIS A 816 0.33 -24.98 -40.57
N TRP A 817 -0.45 -24.83 -39.49
CA TRP A 817 -1.48 -23.80 -39.32
C TRP A 817 -0.97 -22.66 -38.43
N PHE A 818 -1.33 -21.41 -38.76
CA PHE A 818 -0.99 -20.22 -37.95
C PHE A 818 -2.24 -19.50 -37.46
N LEU A 819 -2.23 -19.10 -36.17
CA LEU A 819 -3.22 -18.21 -35.57
C LEU A 819 -2.78 -16.75 -35.79
N GLN A 820 -3.57 -15.98 -36.54
CA GLN A 820 -3.30 -14.56 -36.77
C GLN A 820 -4.32 -13.72 -35.98
N SER A 821 -3.84 -12.90 -35.04
CA SER A 821 -4.68 -11.88 -34.42
C SER A 821 -4.91 -10.75 -35.42
N GLY A 822 -6.16 -10.48 -35.78
CA GLY A 822 -6.48 -9.30 -36.60
C GLY A 822 -6.18 -8.02 -35.84
N ASN A 823 -5.15 -7.28 -36.27
CA ASN A 823 -5.01 -5.86 -35.93
C ASN A 823 -5.87 -5.07 -36.93
N TYR A 824 -6.74 -4.20 -36.44
CA TYR A 824 -7.22 -3.09 -37.24
C TYR A 824 -6.31 -1.87 -36.98
N SER A 825 -5.87 -1.30 -38.09
CA SER A 825 -5.35 0.07 -38.27
C SER A 825 -6.25 1.12 -37.67
#